data_AF-A0A9E2NHE1-F1
#
_entry.id   AF-A0A9E2NHE1-F1
#
_cell.length_a   1.000
_cell.length_b   1.000
_cell.length_c   1.000
_cell.angle_alpha   90.00
_cell.angle_beta   90.00
_cell.angle_gamma   90.00
#
_symmetry.space_group_name_H-M   'P 1'
#
loop_
_entity.id
_entity.type
_entity.pdbx_description
1 polymer ?
#
loop_
_entity_poly.entity_id
_entity_poly.type
_entity_poly.pdbx_seq_one_letter_code
_entity_poly.pdbx_strand_id
1 'polypeptide(L)'
;MPQQYPRILRRCSVSASRFVGRAGTLAAALGVGVALSVLVPGLAWAEPTDPSAPASAPAEATDAAGGAPARSDARTRAERSRPAAAPPSDTPAGLVDAAPASRQPASNRPPSPEAGPERNRSQPSRQAARTGAPVAASVPLPAAPAVVRVDAPVPAAAPSPLPLTAVLTKAAAISPALSSAAPAATAAPTAPVPAAIDSLLAPLLGTIPNMPAESALSWAVLAVARREIESGLPVPAAATVPAAAAAPTNQPPVIASVTLGTPSTSTGALRASIVASDPENGQLSYSVSVASKGTATISTTGVLTYTPTPIARHAAAKLGAATSVTTDTVTVTVSDAAGAKATTVVTLPVSPRNTAPTATATISAPNPVTGVATGTVRATDADQDPLTYTASRPANGSVAVRSDGSFAYTPTAAARTSARSSTRAVTDTFTITVSDGYGGSRAVTVTATIAPSNSAPRTTAPTISVNANSGVVTGSVNATDPDRDALRFTVATATTTKGSVSVTQSGGFTYTPTAAARHAAAKLGAATSVKTDQFNVTVTDSYGAATVVTVNVPVTPANVAPVAGPTTVGKPDSTTGVVLGTVTATDADADALTYATPGSTARGTVTINARTGSFTYTPTDAARATATADTTDTFTVTVTDGFGGSAAVAVAVPVAPKQVVPQNKLTFNFVYGSGAENWTPAARSALEAAANQLAAYFVVSAPVTLVFDVSGENSPESDTLASSGSDLISTANGFYRTVAQNKILSGVDSNGTAADGVITWNFGSDWALGDTVGDTQYDFTSTAIHEMLHALGFLSYVDEPTWNGGQNWTVFDSFIVTSGGTKVIGEADYRWNSANNSRLTGRSGGLFFGGKNAVDAYGGLVPLYTPSEWQPGSSVTHLDDDTFTGSNAMLMNAATDTGPGIRVLSNVELGILRDLGYTVIATPVRTPGGSALLFIGLIFLRRRRKS
;
A
#
# COMPACT_ATOMS: atom_id res chain seq x y z
N MET A 1 -14.71 19.24 26.25
CA MET A 1 -15.03 19.68 24.87
C MET A 1 -13.76 20.25 24.24
N PRO A 2 -13.57 20.30 22.91
CA PRO A 2 -14.18 19.52 21.82
C PRO A 2 -13.20 18.45 21.27
N GLN A 3 -13.68 17.25 20.90
CA GLN A 3 -13.71 16.69 19.51
C GLN A 3 -12.31 16.29 18.94
N GLN A 4 -12.05 15.10 18.39
CA GLN A 4 -12.99 14.11 17.82
C GLN A 4 -12.44 12.65 17.77
N TYR A 5 -13.37 11.69 17.72
CA TYR A 5 -13.27 10.23 17.46
C TYR A 5 -14.56 9.87 16.63
N PRO A 6 -14.78 8.67 16.05
CA PRO A 6 -13.91 7.87 15.19
C PRO A 6 -14.68 7.17 14.00
N ARG A 7 -13.99 6.32 13.24
CA ARG A 7 -14.44 5.02 12.66
C ARG A 7 -15.88 4.80 12.07
N ILE A 8 -15.93 4.58 10.75
CA ILE A 8 -16.30 3.30 10.05
C ILE A 8 -17.80 2.80 9.92
N LEU A 9 -18.13 2.30 8.70
CA LEU A 9 -19.16 1.30 8.25
C LEU A 9 -20.60 1.68 7.77
N ARG A 10 -20.88 1.28 6.50
CA ARG A 10 -22.18 0.91 5.85
C ARG A 10 -23.19 2.06 5.55
N ARG A 11 -24.13 1.96 4.60
CA ARG A 11 -24.74 0.82 3.86
C ARG A 11 -24.94 1.11 2.33
N CYS A 12 -25.16 0.03 1.56
CA CYS A 12 -26.20 -0.22 0.51
C CYS A 12 -26.82 0.95 -0.32
N SER A 13 -27.25 0.81 -1.59
CA SER A 13 -27.39 -0.40 -2.44
C SER A 13 -27.68 -0.12 -3.94
N VAL A 14 -27.13 -0.97 -4.83
CA VAL A 14 -27.80 -1.69 -5.95
C VAL A 14 -28.35 -0.96 -7.21
N SER A 15 -28.30 -1.71 -8.33
CA SER A 15 -28.98 -1.56 -9.63
C SER A 15 -28.43 -0.57 -10.68
N ALA A 16 -27.74 -1.15 -11.66
CA ALA A 16 -27.58 -0.58 -13.00
C ALA A 16 -28.76 -0.98 -13.92
N SER A 17 -28.98 -0.28 -15.05
CA SER A 17 -29.34 -0.94 -16.32
C SER A 17 -29.42 -0.05 -17.56
N ARG A 18 -28.84 -0.60 -18.64
CA ARG A 18 -29.31 -0.64 -20.04
C ARG A 18 -29.06 0.52 -21.03
N PHE A 19 -28.45 0.04 -22.11
CA PHE A 19 -28.19 0.56 -23.45
C PHE A 19 -29.46 0.74 -24.32
N VAL A 20 -29.24 1.05 -25.62
CA VAL A 20 -30.18 1.17 -26.76
C VAL A 20 -30.71 2.61 -26.96
N GLY A 21 -30.72 3.20 -28.17
CA GLY A 21 -30.37 2.65 -29.51
C GLY A 21 -30.12 3.70 -30.61
N ARG A 22 -29.93 3.24 -31.85
CA ARG A 22 -29.57 4.04 -33.05
C ARG A 22 -30.78 4.77 -33.68
N ALA A 23 -30.54 5.87 -34.41
CA ALA A 23 -30.83 5.96 -35.87
C ALA A 23 -30.52 7.35 -36.50
N GLY A 24 -30.00 7.34 -37.74
CA GLY A 24 -30.13 8.43 -38.74
C GLY A 24 -29.26 9.70 -38.57
N THR A 25 -29.01 10.50 -39.62
CA THR A 25 -28.86 10.17 -41.07
C THR A 25 -28.05 11.28 -41.77
N LEU A 26 -27.47 11.00 -42.94
CA LEU A 26 -26.63 11.94 -43.71
C LEU A 26 -27.47 12.85 -44.64
N ALA A 27 -27.16 14.16 -44.67
CA ALA A 27 -27.52 15.08 -45.75
C ALA A 27 -26.50 16.25 -45.79
N ALA A 28 -26.27 16.84 -46.98
CA ALA A 28 -25.29 17.91 -47.17
C ALA A 28 -25.89 19.09 -47.96
N ALA A 29 -25.43 20.30 -47.66
CA ALA A 29 -25.65 21.52 -48.45
C ALA A 29 -24.47 22.49 -48.27
N LEU A 30 -24.15 23.27 -49.30
CA LEU A 30 -23.05 24.24 -49.34
C LEU A 30 -23.55 25.66 -49.06
N GLY A 31 -22.73 26.54 -48.48
CA GLY A 31 -23.06 27.98 -48.42
C GLY A 31 -22.17 28.88 -47.56
N VAL A 32 -21.11 29.45 -48.17
CA VAL A 32 -20.49 30.77 -47.87
C VAL A 32 -19.94 31.06 -46.45
N GLY A 33 -18.65 31.42 -46.35
CA GLY A 33 -18.05 31.96 -45.11
C GLY A 33 -16.53 32.21 -45.19
N VAL A 34 -16.12 33.44 -45.52
CA VAL A 34 -14.70 33.84 -45.78
C VAL A 34 -13.89 34.06 -44.49
N ALA A 35 -12.64 33.57 -44.42
CA ALA A 35 -11.49 34.26 -43.78
C ALA A 35 -10.12 33.56 -43.99
N LEU A 36 -9.04 34.32 -43.73
CA LEU A 36 -7.60 33.98 -43.80
C LEU A 36 -7.20 32.81 -42.85
N SER A 37 -6.06 32.12 -42.99
CA SER A 37 -4.70 32.63 -43.28
C SER A 37 -3.71 31.56 -43.80
N VAL A 38 -2.54 32.00 -44.29
CA VAL A 38 -1.48 31.16 -44.89
C VAL A 38 -0.23 31.15 -44.02
N LEU A 39 0.42 29.98 -43.86
CA LEU A 39 1.87 29.89 -43.67
C LEU A 39 2.42 28.60 -44.31
N VAL A 40 3.75 28.55 -44.54
CA VAL A 40 4.45 27.64 -45.46
C VAL A 40 5.39 26.70 -44.69
N PRO A 41 5.60 25.44 -45.13
CA PRO A 41 6.45 24.47 -44.43
C PRO A 41 7.92 24.46 -44.89
N GLY A 42 8.79 23.89 -44.05
CA GLY A 42 10.00 23.18 -44.49
C GLY A 42 11.33 23.93 -44.39
N LEU A 43 12.35 23.25 -43.86
CA LEU A 43 13.76 23.59 -43.95
C LEU A 43 14.60 22.30 -43.88
N ALA A 44 15.77 22.29 -44.51
CA ALA A 44 16.54 21.08 -44.83
C ALA A 44 18.00 21.15 -44.35
N TRP A 45 18.73 20.05 -44.55
CA TRP A 45 20.12 19.85 -44.09
C TRP A 45 21.19 20.38 -45.06
N ALA A 46 22.34 20.79 -44.52
CA ALA A 46 23.62 20.84 -45.22
C ALA A 46 24.80 20.72 -44.23
N GLU A 47 25.91 20.13 -44.69
CA GLU A 47 27.20 20.01 -43.99
C GLU A 47 28.29 20.87 -44.71
N PRO A 48 29.62 20.68 -44.53
CA PRO A 48 30.41 21.16 -43.39
C PRO A 48 31.65 21.99 -43.82
N THR A 49 32.41 22.55 -42.86
CA THR A 49 33.85 22.85 -43.05
C THR A 49 34.59 23.07 -41.72
N ASP A 50 35.87 22.72 -41.73
CA ASP A 50 36.95 22.91 -40.73
C ASP A 50 38.25 23.11 -41.59
N PRO A 51 39.40 23.70 -41.16
CA PRO A 51 39.93 23.75 -39.78
C PRO A 51 40.64 25.05 -39.33
N SER A 52 40.97 25.15 -38.03
CA SER A 52 42.35 25.43 -37.51
C SER A 52 42.38 25.83 -36.01
N ALA A 53 43.57 25.77 -35.41
CA ALA A 53 43.93 26.12 -34.03
C ALA A 53 45.16 27.09 -34.06
N PRO A 54 45.77 27.59 -32.95
CA PRO A 54 45.61 27.21 -31.53
C PRO A 54 45.76 28.32 -30.44
N ALA A 55 45.68 27.86 -29.17
CA ALA A 55 46.46 28.31 -27.99
C ALA A 55 46.07 29.55 -27.14
N SER A 56 46.49 29.45 -25.86
CA SER A 56 46.69 30.50 -24.83
C SER A 56 45.56 30.81 -23.82
N ALA A 57 45.93 30.81 -22.53
CA ALA A 57 45.23 31.43 -21.38
C ALA A 57 45.91 32.81 -21.06
N PRO A 58 45.60 33.61 -20.00
CA PRO A 58 45.55 33.19 -18.56
C PRO A 58 44.60 34.00 -17.60
N ALA A 59 44.68 33.69 -16.30
CA ALA A 59 44.44 34.56 -15.11
C ALA A 59 42.99 35.12 -14.87
N GLU A 60 42.51 35.56 -13.69
CA GLU A 60 42.98 35.64 -12.27
C GLU A 60 41.73 35.86 -11.34
N ALA A 61 41.67 36.21 -10.04
CA ALA A 61 42.58 36.52 -8.91
C ALA A 61 41.82 36.47 -7.55
N THR A 62 42.54 36.38 -6.40
CA THR A 62 42.23 36.92 -5.02
C THR A 62 40.94 36.52 -4.25
N ASP A 63 40.85 36.47 -2.92
CA ASP A 63 41.77 36.75 -1.78
C ASP A 63 41.43 35.78 -0.59
N ALA A 64 42.36 35.28 0.24
CA ALA A 64 43.09 35.89 1.39
C ALA A 64 42.19 36.20 2.63
N ALA A 65 42.62 36.06 3.90
CA ALA A 65 43.88 35.65 4.56
C ALA A 65 43.54 34.87 5.87
N GLY A 66 44.44 34.32 6.71
CA GLY A 66 45.91 34.23 6.85
C GLY A 66 46.22 33.56 8.22
N GLY A 67 47.43 33.27 8.70
CA GLY A 67 48.80 33.32 8.14
C GLY A 67 49.77 32.68 9.16
N ALA A 68 50.75 31.87 8.71
CA ALA A 68 52.18 32.25 8.62
C ALA A 68 53.05 31.56 9.73
N PRO A 69 54.42 31.61 9.70
CA PRO A 69 55.19 30.76 8.77
C PRO A 69 56.51 30.14 9.32
N ALA A 70 57.14 29.25 8.51
CA ALA A 70 58.61 29.00 8.44
C ALA A 70 59.30 28.25 9.64
N ARG A 71 60.51 27.65 9.56
CA ARG A 71 61.46 27.40 8.44
C ARG A 71 62.42 26.21 8.73
N SER A 72 62.98 25.64 7.66
CA SER A 72 64.23 24.86 7.46
C SER A 72 65.23 24.53 8.61
N ASP A 73 65.71 23.27 8.56
CA ASP A 73 67.10 22.76 8.69
C ASP A 73 67.89 22.67 10.04
N ALA A 74 67.87 21.43 10.57
CA ALA A 74 69.01 20.60 11.00
C ALA A 74 70.25 21.18 11.76
N ARG A 75 70.47 20.70 13.01
CA ARG A 75 71.67 19.91 13.41
C ARG A 75 71.65 19.34 14.86
N THR A 76 71.97 18.04 14.97
CA THR A 76 72.69 17.33 16.06
C THR A 76 72.40 17.52 17.57
N ARG A 77 71.95 16.40 18.18
CA ARG A 77 72.55 15.69 19.35
C ARG A 77 72.13 16.01 20.81
N ALA A 78 71.54 14.98 21.43
CA ALA A 78 71.40 14.68 22.88
C ALA A 78 70.38 15.53 23.69
N GLU A 79 69.73 15.02 24.76
CA GLU A 79 69.83 13.68 25.38
C GLU A 79 68.48 13.05 25.82
N ARG A 80 68.50 11.72 25.99
CA ARG A 80 67.52 10.73 26.46
C ARG A 80 66.27 11.21 27.23
N SER A 81 65.12 10.66 26.85
CA SER A 81 64.20 9.95 27.77
C SER A 81 63.26 8.98 27.04
N ARG A 82 63.26 7.70 27.44
CA ARG A 82 62.31 6.64 27.05
C ARG A 82 62.41 5.55 28.13
N PRO A 83 61.30 4.91 28.54
CA PRO A 83 61.03 3.55 28.03
C PRO A 83 59.52 3.29 27.78
N ALA A 84 59.09 2.23 27.09
CA ALA A 84 59.74 1.38 26.08
C ALA A 84 58.63 0.60 25.33
N ALA A 85 58.97 -0.07 24.24
CA ALA A 85 58.06 -0.98 23.52
C ALA A 85 58.85 -2.06 22.77
N ALA A 86 58.20 -3.23 22.57
CA ALA A 86 58.57 -4.31 21.65
C ALA A 86 59.81 -5.19 22.05
N PRO A 87 59.94 -6.42 21.48
CA PRO A 87 60.97 -7.41 21.84
C PRO A 87 62.23 -7.29 20.95
N PRO A 88 63.16 -8.27 21.01
CA PRO A 88 63.41 -9.07 19.79
C PRO A 88 63.75 -10.56 20.06
N SER A 89 64.29 -11.24 19.05
CA SER A 89 64.61 -12.67 18.94
C SER A 89 66.09 -13.03 19.15
N ASP A 90 66.37 -14.33 19.02
CA ASP A 90 67.63 -14.98 18.61
C ASP A 90 68.63 -15.52 19.66
N THR A 91 69.08 -16.75 19.37
CA THR A 91 70.15 -17.58 19.96
C THR A 91 71.55 -17.18 19.41
N PRO A 92 72.72 -17.74 19.85
CA PRO A 92 72.94 -18.95 20.68
C PRO A 92 74.04 -18.91 21.77
N ALA A 93 74.18 -20.06 22.47
CA ALA A 93 75.42 -20.67 23.03
C ALA A 93 76.16 -20.14 24.30
N GLY A 94 76.30 -21.02 25.32
CA GLY A 94 77.64 -21.40 25.82
C GLY A 94 77.98 -21.40 27.33
N LEU A 95 77.77 -22.54 28.03
CA LEU A 95 78.44 -23.01 29.29
C LEU A 95 78.34 -22.09 30.57
N VAL A 96 78.58 -22.52 31.84
CA VAL A 96 79.09 -23.76 32.50
C VAL A 96 78.27 -24.15 33.76
N ASP A 97 78.36 -25.43 34.16
CA ASP A 97 78.13 -26.12 35.45
C ASP A 97 77.44 -25.46 36.68
N ALA A 98 76.45 -26.17 37.26
CA ALA A 98 76.60 -26.90 38.54
C ALA A 98 75.36 -27.78 38.88
N ALA A 99 75.55 -28.88 39.64
CA ALA A 99 74.51 -29.79 40.17
C ALA A 99 74.94 -30.34 41.56
N PRO A 100 74.10 -31.04 42.38
CA PRO A 100 73.67 -32.41 42.08
C PRO A 100 72.30 -32.92 42.65
N ALA A 101 71.80 -34.03 42.06
CA ALA A 101 70.96 -35.12 42.65
C ALA A 101 69.61 -34.81 43.39
N SER A 102 68.53 -35.61 43.30
CA SER A 102 68.09 -36.75 42.44
C SER A 102 66.59 -37.05 42.76
N ARG A 103 65.84 -38.10 42.35
CA ARG A 103 66.09 -39.38 41.63
C ARG A 103 64.76 -39.94 41.05
N GLN A 104 64.78 -40.43 39.80
CA GLN A 104 64.08 -41.58 39.18
C GLN A 104 62.62 -42.02 39.51
N PRO A 105 61.90 -42.70 38.57
CA PRO A 105 61.88 -42.48 37.11
C PRO A 105 60.46 -42.63 36.46
N ALA A 106 60.36 -42.31 35.17
CA ALA A 106 59.19 -42.55 34.28
C ALA A 106 59.32 -43.92 33.55
N SER A 107 58.58 -44.41 32.54
CA SER A 107 57.35 -44.08 31.74
C SER A 107 57.16 -45.23 30.70
N ASN A 108 56.00 -45.39 30.01
CA ASN A 108 55.90 -45.36 28.52
C ASN A 108 54.60 -45.91 27.84
N ARG A 109 54.58 -45.75 26.50
CA ARG A 109 53.56 -46.02 25.46
C ARG A 109 53.40 -47.51 25.00
N PRO A 110 52.37 -47.83 24.16
CA PRO A 110 52.04 -49.16 23.58
C PRO A 110 52.77 -49.41 22.21
N PRO A 111 52.51 -50.47 21.36
CA PRO A 111 51.38 -51.43 21.31
C PRO A 111 51.69 -52.94 20.98
N SER A 112 50.62 -53.69 20.66
CA SER A 112 50.41 -55.15 20.40
C SER A 112 51.07 -55.73 19.12
N PRO A 113 50.83 -57.02 18.66
CA PRO A 113 50.06 -58.16 19.23
C PRO A 113 50.68 -59.60 19.09
N GLU A 114 50.10 -60.64 19.72
CA GLU A 114 50.12 -62.06 19.25
C GLU A 114 48.98 -62.93 19.88
N ALA A 115 48.88 -64.26 19.62
CA ALA A 115 47.57 -64.98 19.57
C ALA A 115 47.40 -66.40 20.22
N GLY A 116 46.15 -66.70 20.67
CA GLY A 116 45.51 -68.03 20.82
C GLY A 116 45.77 -68.86 22.11
N PRO A 117 45.08 -70.02 22.35
CA PRO A 117 43.79 -70.52 21.81
C PRO A 117 42.83 -71.24 22.82
N GLU A 118 41.60 -71.58 22.36
CA GLU A 118 40.62 -72.64 22.81
C GLU A 118 40.34 -73.02 24.29
N ARG A 119 39.04 -73.00 24.70
CA ARG A 119 38.24 -74.19 25.12
C ARG A 119 36.70 -73.94 25.25
N ASN A 120 35.92 -74.94 25.70
CA ASN A 120 34.49 -75.16 25.34
C ASN A 120 33.62 -75.81 26.48
N ARG A 121 32.28 -75.69 26.37
CA ARG A 121 31.15 -76.53 26.92
C ARG A 121 30.33 -76.15 28.19
N SER A 122 29.02 -75.95 27.94
CA SER A 122 27.83 -76.63 28.56
C SER A 122 27.09 -76.13 29.83
N GLN A 123 25.76 -76.38 29.84
CA GLN A 123 24.75 -76.11 30.90
C GLN A 123 24.49 -77.33 31.83
N PRO A 124 23.65 -77.18 32.88
CA PRO A 124 22.44 -78.04 32.96
C PRO A 124 21.12 -77.46 33.59
N SER A 125 20.02 -78.17 33.25
CA SER A 125 18.63 -78.39 33.77
C SER A 125 18.27 -78.21 35.28
N ARG A 126 17.01 -78.30 35.81
CA ARG A 126 15.56 -78.36 35.34
C ARG A 126 14.56 -78.29 36.56
N GLN A 127 13.22 -78.41 36.30
CA GLN A 127 12.04 -78.55 37.23
C GLN A 127 11.52 -77.22 37.87
N ALA A 128 10.23 -76.88 38.08
CA ALA A 128 8.86 -77.48 38.20
C ALA A 128 8.31 -77.38 39.66
N ALA A 129 7.03 -77.13 39.99
CA ALA A 129 5.74 -77.27 39.27
C ALA A 129 4.61 -76.24 39.67
N ARG A 130 3.33 -76.62 39.43
CA ARG A 130 2.03 -75.86 39.48
C ARG A 130 1.61 -75.36 40.89
N THR A 131 0.66 -74.42 41.12
CA THR A 131 -0.75 -74.31 40.66
C THR A 131 -1.37 -72.89 40.76
N GLY A 132 -2.55 -72.65 40.15
CA GLY A 132 -3.43 -71.49 40.43
C GLY A 132 -3.72 -70.56 39.23
N ALA A 133 -5.01 -70.30 38.96
CA ALA A 133 -5.55 -69.44 37.88
C ALA A 133 -6.88 -68.80 38.39
N PRO A 134 -7.63 -67.90 37.68
CA PRO A 134 -7.57 -67.61 36.23
C PRO A 134 -7.90 -66.14 35.77
N VAL A 135 -8.01 -65.98 34.44
CA VAL A 135 -8.62 -64.89 33.63
C VAL A 135 -8.13 -63.44 33.79
N ALA A 136 -7.35 -62.99 32.80
CA ALA A 136 -7.59 -61.75 32.06
C ALA A 136 -6.99 -61.88 30.65
N ALA A 137 -7.74 -61.53 29.60
CA ALA A 137 -7.28 -61.57 28.21
C ALA A 137 -7.15 -60.16 27.62
N SER A 138 -6.35 -60.01 26.57
CA SER A 138 -6.00 -58.75 25.89
C SER A 138 -7.18 -58.09 25.12
N VAL A 139 -6.89 -56.98 24.42
CA VAL A 139 -7.74 -56.22 23.44
C VAL A 139 -8.53 -55.04 24.08
N PRO A 140 -8.69 -53.84 23.45
CA PRO A 140 -8.01 -53.19 22.30
C PRO A 140 -7.45 -51.77 22.60
N LEU A 141 -7.08 -51.02 21.54
CA LEU A 141 -6.89 -49.55 21.55
C LEU A 141 -8.22 -48.79 21.77
N PRO A 142 -8.20 -47.53 22.27
CA PRO A 142 -9.39 -46.68 22.40
C PRO A 142 -9.86 -46.09 21.06
N ALA A 143 -11.17 -45.86 20.93
CA ALA A 143 -11.82 -45.28 19.75
C ALA A 143 -12.13 -43.78 19.91
N ALA A 144 -12.42 -43.10 18.79
CA ALA A 144 -12.85 -41.69 18.77
C ALA A 144 -14.29 -41.51 19.27
N PRO A 145 -14.64 -40.34 19.86
CA PRO A 145 -15.98 -40.09 20.39
C PRO A 145 -17.02 -39.85 19.27
N ALA A 146 -18.20 -40.45 19.42
CA ALA A 146 -19.36 -40.21 18.56
C ALA A 146 -20.24 -39.08 19.11
N VAL A 147 -20.84 -38.28 18.22
CA VAL A 147 -21.79 -37.20 18.58
C VAL A 147 -23.23 -37.73 18.54
N VAL A 148 -24.02 -37.35 19.54
CA VAL A 148 -25.44 -37.74 19.68
C VAL A 148 -26.31 -37.04 18.63
N ARG A 149 -27.22 -37.78 17.99
CA ARG A 149 -28.32 -37.21 17.20
C ARG A 149 -29.53 -36.90 18.09
N VAL A 150 -30.21 -35.80 17.78
CA VAL A 150 -31.59 -35.50 18.19
C VAL A 150 -32.32 -35.08 16.92
N ASP A 151 -33.54 -35.58 16.70
CA ASP A 151 -34.26 -35.42 15.42
C ASP A 151 -35.39 -34.37 15.47
N ALA A 152 -35.61 -33.75 14.29
CA ALA A 152 -36.77 -32.93 13.89
C ALA A 152 -36.98 -31.54 14.56
N PRO A 153 -37.75 -30.61 13.92
CA PRO A 153 -38.39 -30.67 12.59
C PRO A 153 -37.88 -29.62 11.57
N VAL A 154 -38.37 -29.72 10.33
CA VAL A 154 -38.05 -28.86 9.18
C VAL A 154 -39.07 -27.73 9.00
N PRO A 155 -38.63 -26.53 8.57
CA PRO A 155 -39.38 -25.72 7.60
C PRO A 155 -38.60 -25.54 6.28
N ALA A 156 -39.31 -25.40 5.17
CA ALA A 156 -38.75 -25.51 3.82
C ALA A 156 -38.25 -24.18 3.21
N ALA A 157 -37.31 -24.29 2.25
CA ALA A 157 -36.95 -23.23 1.30
C ALA A 157 -36.78 -23.84 -0.12
N ALA A 158 -37.24 -23.11 -1.14
CA ALA A 158 -37.29 -23.58 -2.53
C ALA A 158 -35.97 -23.34 -3.30
N PRO A 159 -35.67 -24.12 -4.37
CA PRO A 159 -34.40 -24.03 -5.08
C PRO A 159 -34.29 -22.81 -6.00
N SER A 160 -33.07 -22.30 -6.16
CA SER A 160 -32.69 -21.34 -7.21
C SER A 160 -31.93 -22.06 -8.35
N PRO A 161 -32.02 -21.60 -9.61
CA PRO A 161 -31.65 -22.40 -10.78
C PRO A 161 -30.16 -22.42 -11.12
N LEU A 162 -29.75 -23.49 -11.79
CA LEU A 162 -28.42 -23.66 -12.39
C LEU A 162 -28.30 -22.87 -13.72
N PRO A 163 -27.11 -22.35 -14.07
CA PRO A 163 -26.89 -21.71 -15.36
C PRO A 163 -26.78 -22.74 -16.49
N LEU A 164 -27.59 -22.59 -17.55
CA LEU A 164 -27.42 -23.42 -18.76
C LEU A 164 -26.14 -23.04 -19.51
N THR A 165 -25.34 -24.05 -19.84
CA THR A 165 -24.27 -23.97 -20.85
C THR A 165 -24.63 -24.95 -21.96
N ALA A 166 -24.88 -24.48 -23.18
CA ALA A 166 -25.39 -25.34 -24.25
C ALA A 166 -24.92 -24.91 -25.66
N VAL A 167 -23.88 -25.59 -26.16
CA VAL A 167 -23.67 -25.84 -27.60
C VAL A 167 -23.20 -27.28 -27.72
N LEU A 168 -23.95 -28.13 -28.45
CA LEU A 168 -23.56 -29.51 -28.69
C LEU A 168 -22.63 -29.64 -29.89
N THR A 169 -21.59 -30.45 -29.74
CA THR A 169 -20.85 -31.05 -30.87
C THR A 169 -21.37 -32.45 -31.16
N LYS A 170 -21.71 -32.74 -32.42
CA LYS A 170 -21.36 -34.03 -33.07
C LYS A 170 -21.37 -33.90 -34.60
N ALA A 171 -20.85 -34.90 -35.29
CA ALA A 171 -20.48 -34.84 -36.70
C ALA A 171 -20.80 -36.13 -37.47
N ALA A 172 -20.60 -36.02 -38.80
CA ALA A 172 -20.27 -37.09 -39.76
C ALA A 172 -21.40 -37.99 -40.35
N ALA A 173 -21.66 -37.73 -41.64
CA ALA A 173 -21.61 -38.67 -42.76
C ALA A 173 -22.83 -39.56 -43.13
N ILE A 174 -22.69 -40.13 -44.34
CA ILE A 174 -23.47 -41.19 -45.03
C ILE A 174 -24.62 -40.71 -45.95
N SER A 175 -24.52 -41.12 -47.22
CA SER A 175 -25.51 -41.11 -48.32
C SER A 175 -26.03 -42.56 -48.53
N PRO A 176 -27.13 -42.89 -49.27
CA PRO A 176 -27.62 -42.19 -50.49
C PRO A 176 -29.16 -42.18 -50.76
N ALA A 177 -29.54 -41.59 -51.92
CA ALA A 177 -30.68 -41.83 -52.83
C ALA A 177 -32.06 -42.30 -52.30
N LEU A 178 -33.21 -41.74 -52.73
CA LEU A 178 -33.76 -41.81 -54.12
C LEU A 178 -34.98 -40.86 -54.31
N SER A 179 -35.26 -40.44 -55.57
CA SER A 179 -36.57 -40.12 -56.20
C SER A 179 -37.59 -39.16 -55.49
N SER A 180 -38.27 -38.18 -56.09
CA SER A 180 -38.44 -37.63 -57.46
C SER A 180 -38.93 -36.14 -57.32
N ALA A 181 -39.15 -35.28 -58.32
CA ALA A 181 -39.33 -35.44 -59.77
C ALA A 181 -38.86 -34.20 -60.60
N ALA A 182 -39.14 -34.25 -61.92
CA ALA A 182 -38.84 -33.31 -63.03
C ALA A 182 -39.31 -31.83 -62.86
N PRO A 183 -38.94 -30.86 -63.74
CA PRO A 183 -38.36 -30.99 -65.10
C PRO A 183 -37.13 -30.10 -65.43
N ALA A 184 -36.66 -30.15 -66.69
CA ALA A 184 -35.51 -29.40 -67.20
C ALA A 184 -35.56 -29.16 -68.73
N ALA A 185 -34.75 -28.19 -69.22
CA ALA A 185 -34.21 -28.06 -70.60
C ALA A 185 -35.21 -27.68 -71.76
N THR A 186 -34.87 -27.03 -72.89
CA THR A 186 -33.64 -26.29 -73.36
C THR A 186 -33.91 -25.47 -74.66
N ALA A 187 -33.03 -24.48 -74.95
CA ALA A 187 -32.55 -24.02 -76.28
C ALA A 187 -33.42 -23.12 -77.21
N ALA A 188 -32.78 -22.69 -78.32
CA ALA A 188 -33.18 -21.70 -79.36
C ALA A 188 -33.05 -20.21 -78.91
N PRO A 189 -32.72 -19.23 -79.80
CA PRO A 189 -33.31 -19.00 -81.14
C PRO A 189 -32.35 -18.78 -82.32
N THR A 190 -32.90 -18.63 -83.53
CA THR A 190 -32.23 -18.14 -84.77
C THR A 190 -33.18 -17.23 -85.57
N ALA A 191 -32.70 -16.10 -86.12
CA ALA A 191 -33.41 -15.24 -87.08
C ALA A 191 -32.44 -14.22 -87.76
N PRO A 192 -32.74 -13.71 -88.99
CA PRO A 192 -31.88 -12.76 -89.73
C PRO A 192 -32.41 -11.29 -89.77
N VAL A 193 -31.74 -10.47 -90.60
CA VAL A 193 -31.74 -8.99 -90.81
C VAL A 193 -32.20 -8.67 -92.27
N PRO A 194 -32.53 -7.43 -92.79
CA PRO A 194 -32.68 -6.05 -92.24
C PRO A 194 -34.03 -5.31 -92.59
N ALA A 195 -34.20 -4.03 -92.17
CA ALA A 195 -34.64 -2.88 -93.04
C ALA A 195 -34.74 -1.52 -92.29
N ALA A 196 -34.47 -0.39 -92.99
CA ALA A 196 -34.66 1.06 -92.65
C ALA A 196 -34.00 1.60 -91.34
N ILE A 197 -33.24 2.70 -91.23
CA ILE A 197 -33.01 3.99 -91.95
C ILE A 197 -33.71 5.22 -91.31
N ASP A 198 -32.86 6.20 -90.94
CA ASP A 198 -33.02 7.63 -90.61
C ASP A 198 -34.14 8.16 -89.68
N SER A 199 -33.71 8.73 -88.54
CA SER A 199 -33.81 10.19 -88.30
C SER A 199 -33.12 10.60 -86.99
N LEU A 200 -31.88 11.11 -87.03
CA LEU A 200 -31.22 11.68 -85.84
C LEU A 200 -30.09 12.68 -86.22
N LEU A 201 -30.44 13.90 -86.65
CA LEU A 201 -29.44 14.97 -86.84
C LEU A 201 -30.05 16.40 -86.79
N ALA A 202 -29.91 17.02 -85.63
CA ALA A 202 -29.86 18.47 -85.41
C ALA A 202 -28.98 18.66 -84.15
N PRO A 203 -28.02 19.61 -84.12
CA PRO A 203 -28.39 21.02 -83.99
C PRO A 203 -27.37 22.03 -84.60
N LEU A 204 -27.58 23.32 -84.26
CA LEU A 204 -26.62 24.44 -84.26
C LEU A 204 -26.14 25.00 -85.62
N LEU A 205 -26.91 25.96 -86.13
CA LEU A 205 -26.37 27.18 -86.75
C LEU A 205 -26.52 28.35 -85.75
N GLY A 206 -25.50 29.20 -85.64
CA GLY A 206 -25.50 30.39 -84.78
C GLY A 206 -25.95 31.67 -85.52
N THR A 207 -26.16 32.76 -84.77
CA THR A 207 -26.85 33.96 -85.25
C THR A 207 -26.01 35.25 -85.26
N ILE A 208 -25.78 35.82 -86.47
CA ILE A 208 -25.99 37.27 -86.83
C ILE A 208 -24.98 38.30 -86.20
N PRO A 209 -24.68 39.53 -86.74
CA PRO A 209 -25.03 40.21 -88.02
C PRO A 209 -23.85 40.80 -88.88
N ASN A 210 -24.21 41.39 -90.05
CA ASN A 210 -23.54 42.50 -90.81
C ASN A 210 -22.22 42.23 -91.59
N MET A 211 -21.90 42.85 -92.75
CA MET A 211 -22.57 43.55 -93.92
C MET A 211 -21.39 44.01 -94.87
N PRO A 212 -21.52 44.43 -96.17
CA PRO A 212 -22.72 44.90 -96.90
C PRO A 212 -22.94 44.46 -98.39
N ALA A 213 -24.16 44.76 -98.88
CA ALA A 213 -24.58 45.27 -100.22
C ALA A 213 -24.28 44.56 -101.59
N GLU A 214 -25.38 44.18 -102.27
CA GLU A 214 -25.75 44.43 -103.70
C GLU A 214 -24.93 43.80 -104.87
N SER A 215 -25.46 43.58 -106.09
CA SER A 215 -26.79 43.84 -106.71
C SER A 215 -27.15 42.66 -107.67
N ALA A 216 -28.39 42.13 -107.71
CA ALA A 216 -29.58 42.57 -108.46
C ALA A 216 -29.74 42.04 -109.92
N LEU A 217 -30.35 40.85 -110.09
CA LEU A 217 -30.91 40.41 -111.39
C LEU A 217 -32.07 39.37 -111.30
N SER A 218 -32.67 39.14 -110.12
CA SER A 218 -33.54 37.97 -109.87
C SER A 218 -35.01 38.29 -109.56
N TRP A 219 -35.49 39.49 -109.86
CA TRP A 219 -36.88 39.94 -109.56
C TRP A 219 -37.76 40.19 -110.79
N ALA A 220 -37.37 39.63 -111.94
CA ALA A 220 -38.25 39.30 -113.05
C ALA A 220 -37.77 37.95 -113.64
N VAL A 221 -38.63 36.99 -114.00
CA VAL A 221 -40.09 37.03 -114.17
C VAL A 221 -40.79 36.03 -113.23
N LEU A 222 -41.83 36.49 -112.55
CA LEU A 222 -42.80 35.65 -111.86
C LEU A 222 -44.06 35.48 -112.75
N ALA A 223 -44.61 34.27 -112.77
CA ALA A 223 -45.89 33.86 -113.39
C ALA A 223 -45.98 33.82 -114.94
N VAL A 224 -46.08 32.59 -115.47
CA VAL A 224 -46.92 32.07 -116.59
C VAL A 224 -46.31 30.73 -117.05
N ALA A 225 -47.01 29.60 -117.21
CA ALA A 225 -48.32 29.15 -116.70
C ALA A 225 -48.34 27.58 -116.70
N ARG A 226 -49.43 26.96 -116.21
CA ARG A 226 -49.64 25.49 -116.20
C ARG A 226 -50.15 24.94 -117.56
N ARG A 227 -50.12 23.60 -117.68
CA ARG A 227 -51.06 22.68 -118.38
C ARG A 227 -50.53 22.01 -119.67
N GLU A 228 -50.33 20.68 -119.72
CA GLU A 228 -51.23 19.55 -120.17
C GLU A 228 -51.79 19.72 -121.62
N ILE A 229 -52.08 18.70 -122.46
CA ILE A 229 -52.31 17.24 -122.27
C ILE A 229 -52.20 16.42 -123.62
N GLU A 230 -52.11 15.08 -123.54
CA GLU A 230 -52.48 14.00 -124.52
C GLU A 230 -52.01 13.87 -126.01
N SER A 231 -51.62 12.61 -126.35
CA SER A 231 -51.87 11.77 -127.55
C SER A 231 -51.72 12.26 -129.03
N GLY A 232 -50.94 11.49 -129.82
CA GLY A 232 -51.54 10.61 -130.85
C GLY A 232 -51.48 10.96 -132.38
N LEU A 233 -50.45 10.43 -133.08
CA LEU A 233 -50.39 10.15 -134.55
C LEU A 233 -50.45 11.35 -135.54
N PRO A 234 -50.07 11.19 -136.84
CA PRO A 234 -49.12 10.25 -137.48
C PRO A 234 -47.97 10.96 -138.26
N VAL A 235 -47.14 10.18 -138.97
CA VAL A 235 -45.99 10.64 -139.79
C VAL A 235 -46.43 11.31 -141.11
N PRO A 236 -45.60 12.21 -141.69
CA PRO A 236 -44.81 11.79 -142.87
C PRO A 236 -43.34 12.23 -142.83
N ALA A 237 -42.48 11.61 -143.65
CA ALA A 237 -41.03 11.80 -143.63
C ALA A 237 -40.51 12.56 -144.87
N ALA A 238 -39.47 13.39 -144.69
CA ALA A 238 -38.48 13.72 -145.74
C ALA A 238 -37.22 14.41 -145.16
N ALA A 239 -36.10 14.27 -145.87
CA ALA A 239 -34.87 15.10 -145.86
C ALA A 239 -34.11 15.32 -144.53
N THR A 240 -32.96 14.65 -144.40
CA THR A 240 -31.90 14.94 -143.42
C THR A 240 -30.88 15.96 -143.95
N VAL A 241 -30.46 16.90 -143.10
CA VAL A 241 -29.21 17.68 -143.22
C VAL A 241 -28.60 17.80 -141.81
N PRO A 242 -27.29 17.53 -141.60
CA PRO A 242 -26.72 17.41 -140.25
C PRO A 242 -26.12 18.71 -139.69
N ALA A 243 -26.19 18.90 -138.36
CA ALA A 243 -25.46 19.97 -137.65
C ALA A 243 -25.20 19.65 -136.16
N ALA A 244 -24.05 20.12 -135.67
CA ALA A 244 -23.62 20.30 -134.26
C ALA A 244 -23.63 19.10 -133.29
N ALA A 245 -22.48 18.83 -132.67
CA ALA A 245 -22.33 17.91 -131.55
C ALA A 245 -22.55 18.61 -130.20
N ALA A 246 -22.98 17.86 -129.17
CA ALA A 246 -23.12 18.36 -127.82
C ALA A 246 -21.76 18.48 -127.09
N ALA A 247 -21.67 19.38 -126.12
CA ALA A 247 -20.50 19.53 -125.25
C ALA A 247 -20.38 18.35 -124.25
N PRO A 248 -19.16 17.97 -123.82
CA PRO A 248 -18.97 16.87 -122.88
C PRO A 248 -19.49 17.20 -121.47
N THR A 249 -20.01 16.18 -120.80
CA THR A 249 -20.44 16.24 -119.38
C THR A 249 -19.31 15.79 -118.46
N ASN A 250 -18.94 16.64 -117.49
CA ASN A 250 -17.93 16.35 -116.47
C ASN A 250 -18.30 15.11 -115.64
N GLN A 251 -17.38 14.16 -115.51
CA GLN A 251 -17.51 12.93 -114.72
C GLN A 251 -16.77 13.07 -113.38
N PRO A 252 -17.20 12.40 -112.30
CA PRO A 252 -16.51 12.47 -111.01
C PRO A 252 -15.13 11.77 -111.05
N PRO A 253 -14.15 12.24 -110.27
CA PRO A 253 -12.86 11.58 -110.10
C PRO A 253 -12.96 10.11 -109.69
N VAL A 254 -12.08 9.26 -110.21
CA VAL A 254 -12.00 7.84 -109.84
C VAL A 254 -10.84 7.62 -108.88
N ILE A 255 -11.12 7.07 -107.69
CA ILE A 255 -10.08 6.64 -106.73
C ILE A 255 -9.62 5.24 -107.13
N ALA A 256 -8.45 5.15 -107.76
CA ALA A 256 -7.89 3.91 -108.30
C ALA A 256 -7.29 2.99 -107.23
N SER A 257 -6.66 3.55 -106.19
CA SER A 257 -6.14 2.74 -105.08
C SER A 257 -5.95 3.53 -103.77
N VAL A 258 -6.01 2.78 -102.66
CA VAL A 258 -5.61 3.22 -101.32
C VAL A 258 -4.54 2.24 -100.83
N THR A 259 -3.34 2.74 -100.52
CA THR A 259 -2.24 1.90 -100.01
C THR A 259 -1.75 2.43 -98.68
N LEU A 260 -1.96 1.65 -97.61
CA LEU A 260 -1.49 1.97 -96.27
C LEU A 260 0.00 1.59 -96.10
N GLY A 261 0.80 2.51 -95.57
CA GLY A 261 2.14 2.21 -95.05
C GLY A 261 2.11 1.67 -93.63
N THR A 262 3.26 1.17 -93.16
CA THR A 262 3.42 0.66 -91.79
C THR A 262 3.41 1.80 -90.75
N PRO A 263 2.70 1.64 -89.61
CA PRO A 263 2.78 2.60 -88.52
C PRO A 263 4.17 2.65 -87.87
N SER A 264 4.63 3.87 -87.56
CA SER A 264 5.82 4.13 -86.74
C SER A 264 5.64 3.55 -85.34
N THR A 265 6.60 2.74 -84.86
CA THR A 265 6.54 2.18 -83.51
C THR A 265 6.64 3.25 -82.41
N SER A 266 7.44 4.30 -82.63
CA SER A 266 7.63 5.39 -81.67
C SER A 266 6.40 6.31 -81.58
N THR A 267 5.93 6.84 -82.71
CA THR A 267 4.84 7.84 -82.75
C THR A 267 3.46 7.25 -82.98
N GLY A 268 3.36 6.06 -83.56
CA GLY A 268 2.11 5.48 -84.08
C GLY A 268 1.70 6.04 -85.44
N ALA A 269 2.40 7.05 -85.96
CA ALA A 269 2.04 7.72 -87.21
C ALA A 269 2.24 6.82 -88.42
N LEU A 270 1.29 6.85 -89.36
CA LEU A 270 1.36 6.14 -90.64
C LEU A 270 1.06 7.10 -91.79
N ARG A 271 1.60 6.78 -92.97
CA ARG A 271 1.25 7.43 -94.24
C ARG A 271 0.49 6.47 -95.13
N ALA A 272 -0.44 6.98 -95.92
CA ALA A 272 -1.18 6.23 -96.92
C ALA A 272 -1.21 7.02 -98.23
N SER A 273 -1.09 6.32 -99.36
CA SER A 273 -1.20 6.90 -100.69
C SER A 273 -2.61 6.72 -101.23
N ILE A 274 -3.25 7.80 -101.66
CA ILE A 274 -4.56 7.82 -102.32
C ILE A 274 -4.33 8.17 -103.79
N VAL A 275 -4.28 7.16 -104.66
CA VAL A 275 -4.15 7.36 -106.11
C VAL A 275 -5.53 7.58 -106.70
N ALA A 276 -5.74 8.73 -107.33
CA ALA A 276 -6.97 9.08 -108.00
C ALA A 276 -6.67 9.74 -109.36
N SER A 277 -7.61 9.60 -110.29
CA SER A 277 -7.52 10.13 -111.66
C SER A 277 -8.85 10.72 -112.08
N ASP A 278 -8.81 11.86 -112.75
CA ASP A 278 -9.97 12.51 -113.35
C ASP A 278 -10.19 12.00 -114.79
N PRO A 279 -11.41 11.57 -115.20
CA PRO A 279 -11.66 11.08 -116.56
C PRO A 279 -11.42 12.13 -117.65
N GLU A 280 -11.58 13.41 -117.35
CA GLU A 280 -11.33 14.54 -118.24
C GLU A 280 -9.95 15.20 -118.00
N ASN A 281 -9.07 14.56 -117.21
CA ASN A 281 -7.77 15.08 -116.74
C ASN A 281 -7.86 16.42 -115.96
N GLY A 282 -9.00 16.69 -115.32
CA GLY A 282 -9.20 17.84 -114.44
C GLY A 282 -8.25 17.87 -113.22
N GLN A 283 -8.00 19.08 -112.70
CA GLN A 283 -7.15 19.25 -111.51
C GLN A 283 -7.90 18.74 -110.27
N LEU A 284 -7.30 17.77 -109.57
CA LEU A 284 -7.84 17.18 -108.36
C LEU A 284 -7.51 17.98 -107.09
N SER A 285 -8.46 18.01 -106.17
CA SER A 285 -8.34 18.49 -104.80
C SER A 285 -8.69 17.38 -103.82
N TYR A 286 -8.06 17.40 -102.64
CA TYR A 286 -8.17 16.35 -101.63
C TYR A 286 -8.58 16.94 -100.28
N SER A 287 -9.55 16.31 -99.62
CA SER A 287 -9.90 16.58 -98.22
C SER A 287 -10.09 15.27 -97.44
N VAL A 288 -9.95 15.32 -96.13
CA VAL A 288 -10.16 14.18 -95.23
C VAL A 288 -11.03 14.60 -94.05
N SER A 289 -11.92 13.71 -93.59
CA SER A 289 -12.69 13.94 -92.37
C SER A 289 -11.78 14.06 -91.15
N VAL A 290 -12.29 14.65 -90.07
CA VAL A 290 -11.67 14.50 -88.75
C VAL A 290 -11.57 13.01 -88.39
N ALA A 291 -10.49 12.65 -87.70
CA ALA A 291 -10.24 11.30 -87.19
C ALA A 291 -10.70 11.20 -85.73
N SER A 292 -11.24 10.05 -85.30
CA SER A 292 -11.84 9.93 -83.96
C SER A 292 -10.82 9.71 -82.85
N LYS A 293 -9.60 9.26 -83.20
CA LYS A 293 -8.56 8.81 -82.27
C LYS A 293 -7.21 9.46 -82.49
N GLY A 294 -7.08 10.35 -83.46
CA GLY A 294 -5.82 10.96 -83.88
C GLY A 294 -6.01 12.23 -84.68
N THR A 295 -4.95 12.64 -85.37
CA THR A 295 -4.98 13.71 -86.37
C THR A 295 -4.79 13.10 -87.75
N ALA A 296 -5.65 13.46 -88.70
CA ALA A 296 -5.54 13.07 -90.11
C ALA A 296 -5.36 14.32 -90.97
N THR A 297 -4.42 14.27 -91.90
CA THR A 297 -4.12 15.37 -92.84
C THR A 297 -3.81 14.77 -94.21
N ILE A 298 -4.25 15.40 -95.30
CA ILE A 298 -3.99 14.92 -96.67
C ILE A 298 -3.32 16.02 -97.50
N SER A 299 -2.27 15.67 -98.22
CA SER A 299 -1.58 16.59 -99.14
C SER A 299 -2.38 16.81 -100.42
N THR A 300 -2.07 17.87 -101.15
CA THR A 300 -2.52 18.10 -102.54
C THR A 300 -2.13 17.00 -103.53
N THR A 301 -1.20 16.10 -103.17
CA THR A 301 -0.76 14.94 -103.97
C THR A 301 -1.32 13.61 -103.44
N GLY A 302 -2.44 13.61 -102.71
CA GLY A 302 -3.11 12.39 -102.24
C GLY A 302 -2.41 11.61 -101.10
N VAL A 303 -1.33 12.14 -100.50
CA VAL A 303 -0.67 11.49 -99.34
C VAL A 303 -1.40 11.84 -98.05
N LEU A 304 -2.16 10.88 -97.54
CA LEU A 304 -2.77 10.92 -96.21
C LEU A 304 -1.71 10.61 -95.14
N THR A 305 -1.64 11.42 -94.09
CA THR A 305 -0.81 11.20 -92.90
C THR A 305 -1.71 11.19 -91.68
N TYR A 306 -1.71 10.07 -90.95
CA TYR A 306 -2.48 9.87 -89.73
C TYR A 306 -1.55 9.67 -88.54
N THR A 307 -1.79 10.39 -87.45
CA THR A 307 -1.07 10.22 -86.18
C THR A 307 -2.08 9.97 -85.04
N PRO A 308 -2.19 8.73 -84.51
CA PRO A 308 -3.06 8.44 -83.37
C PRO A 308 -2.57 9.14 -82.09
N THR A 309 -3.51 9.57 -81.25
CA THR A 309 -3.22 10.13 -79.93
C THR A 309 -2.60 9.10 -78.98
N PRO A 310 -1.78 9.50 -78.00
CA PRO A 310 -1.26 8.58 -76.98
C PRO A 310 -2.37 7.80 -76.25
N ILE A 311 -3.48 8.46 -75.91
CA ILE A 311 -4.65 7.85 -75.25
C ILE A 311 -5.25 6.72 -76.10
N ALA A 312 -5.41 6.94 -77.41
CA ALA A 312 -5.92 5.89 -78.30
C ALA A 312 -4.93 4.72 -78.47
N ARG A 313 -3.62 5.00 -78.50
CA ARG A 313 -2.58 3.95 -78.54
C ARG A 313 -2.53 3.14 -77.25
N HIS A 314 -2.80 3.76 -76.10
CA HIS A 314 -2.90 3.08 -74.81
C HIS A 314 -4.15 2.20 -74.74
N ALA A 315 -5.33 2.74 -75.09
CA ALA A 315 -6.56 1.96 -75.17
C ALA A 315 -6.44 0.76 -76.13
N ALA A 316 -5.72 0.91 -77.25
CA ALA A 316 -5.43 -0.18 -78.19
C ALA A 316 -4.44 -1.23 -77.65
N ALA A 317 -3.66 -0.94 -76.61
CA ALA A 317 -2.74 -1.89 -75.97
C ALA A 317 -3.44 -2.84 -74.98
N LYS A 318 -4.71 -2.58 -74.63
CA LYS A 318 -5.47 -3.41 -73.68
C LYS A 318 -5.50 -4.87 -74.11
N LEU A 319 -5.21 -5.80 -73.19
CA LEU A 319 -5.21 -7.22 -73.51
C LEU A 319 -6.61 -7.67 -73.92
N GLY A 320 -6.77 -8.13 -75.16
CA GLY A 320 -8.07 -8.45 -75.75
C GLY A 320 -8.87 -7.25 -76.28
N ALA A 321 -8.22 -6.12 -76.58
CA ALA A 321 -8.87 -4.95 -77.20
C ALA A 321 -9.62 -5.31 -78.49
N ALA A 322 -10.86 -4.83 -78.60
CA ALA A 322 -11.69 -5.04 -79.79
C ALA A 322 -11.16 -4.25 -81.00
N THR A 323 -11.52 -4.69 -82.21
CA THR A 323 -11.19 -4.00 -83.48
C THR A 323 -11.67 -2.55 -83.50
N SER A 324 -12.82 -2.28 -82.89
CA SER A 324 -13.39 -0.94 -82.68
C SER A 324 -12.57 -0.05 -81.74
N VAL A 325 -11.56 -0.58 -81.05
CA VAL A 325 -10.55 0.16 -80.29
C VAL A 325 -9.26 0.30 -81.09
N THR A 326 -8.75 -0.79 -81.67
CA THR A 326 -7.45 -0.86 -82.37
C THR A 326 -7.43 -0.27 -83.79
N THR A 327 -8.55 0.26 -84.28
CA THR A 327 -8.65 0.97 -85.58
C THR A 327 -9.39 2.31 -85.44
N ASP A 328 -9.06 3.27 -86.30
CA ASP A 328 -9.83 4.50 -86.55
C ASP A 328 -10.32 4.50 -88.01
N THR A 329 -11.25 5.38 -88.36
CA THR A 329 -11.80 5.47 -89.73
C THR A 329 -11.96 6.92 -90.16
N VAL A 330 -11.43 7.28 -91.33
CA VAL A 330 -11.63 8.60 -91.94
C VAL A 330 -12.23 8.46 -93.33
N THR A 331 -13.06 9.41 -93.74
CA THR A 331 -13.51 9.52 -95.14
C THR A 331 -12.57 10.47 -95.87
N VAL A 332 -11.91 9.97 -96.93
CA VAL A 332 -11.19 10.81 -97.89
C VAL A 332 -12.15 11.18 -99.00
N THR A 333 -12.21 12.47 -99.34
CA THR A 333 -12.97 13.01 -100.48
C THR A 333 -12.00 13.59 -101.49
N VAL A 334 -12.13 13.16 -102.74
CA VAL A 334 -11.45 13.75 -103.89
C VAL A 334 -12.50 14.56 -104.67
N SER A 335 -12.14 15.75 -105.14
CA SER A 335 -13.04 16.61 -105.93
C SER A 335 -12.30 17.25 -107.09
N ASP A 336 -12.93 17.30 -108.26
CA ASP A 336 -12.41 17.99 -109.45
C ASP A 336 -12.60 19.53 -109.36
N ALA A 337 -12.22 20.22 -110.43
CA ALA A 337 -12.35 21.68 -110.56
C ALA A 337 -13.78 22.16 -110.93
N ALA A 338 -14.69 21.26 -111.32
CA ALA A 338 -16.10 21.56 -111.63
C ALA A 338 -17.03 21.32 -110.42
N GLY A 339 -16.56 20.59 -109.40
CA GLY A 339 -17.23 20.31 -108.14
C GLY A 339 -17.74 18.88 -107.96
N ALA A 340 -17.55 17.96 -108.92
CA ALA A 340 -17.95 16.56 -108.75
C ALA A 340 -16.92 15.78 -107.91
N LYS A 341 -17.38 14.71 -107.23
CA LYS A 341 -16.68 14.13 -106.07
C LYS A 341 -16.73 12.62 -106.03
N ALA A 342 -15.67 12.02 -105.49
CA ALA A 342 -15.64 10.65 -105.03
C ALA A 342 -15.13 10.55 -103.59
N THR A 343 -15.65 9.55 -102.87
CA THR A 343 -15.36 9.34 -101.44
C THR A 343 -14.95 7.91 -101.17
N THR A 344 -13.98 7.70 -100.29
CA THR A 344 -13.60 6.37 -99.78
C THR A 344 -13.40 6.40 -98.27
N VAL A 345 -13.75 5.32 -97.58
CA VAL A 345 -13.50 5.16 -96.14
C VAL A 345 -12.19 4.41 -95.94
N VAL A 346 -11.24 5.07 -95.27
CA VAL A 346 -9.91 4.52 -94.98
C VAL A 346 -9.88 4.08 -93.52
N THR A 347 -9.81 2.77 -93.29
CA THR A 347 -9.59 2.19 -91.96
C THR A 347 -8.11 2.26 -91.62
N LEU A 348 -7.79 2.95 -90.52
CA LEU A 348 -6.44 3.30 -90.09
C LEU A 348 -6.07 2.48 -88.83
N PRO A 349 -5.04 1.62 -88.87
CA PRO A 349 -4.63 0.87 -87.68
C PRO A 349 -4.02 1.79 -86.61
N VAL A 350 -4.47 1.65 -85.36
CA VAL A 350 -3.91 2.33 -84.20
C VAL A 350 -2.83 1.43 -83.61
N SER A 351 -1.55 1.77 -83.85
CA SER A 351 -0.41 1.04 -83.27
C SER A 351 -0.45 1.13 -81.74
N PRO A 352 -0.56 0.01 -81.00
CA PRO A 352 -0.65 0.05 -79.55
C PRO A 352 0.64 0.55 -78.91
N ARG A 353 0.53 1.14 -77.71
CA ARG A 353 1.66 1.51 -76.85
C ARG A 353 1.21 1.61 -75.39
N ASN A 354 1.88 0.89 -74.51
CA ASN A 354 1.74 0.91 -73.05
C ASN A 354 3.16 0.90 -72.42
N THR A 355 3.32 1.45 -71.22
CA THR A 355 4.58 1.55 -70.47
C THR A 355 4.55 0.66 -69.22
N ALA A 356 5.01 -0.59 -69.38
CA ALA A 356 4.93 -1.63 -68.34
C ALA A 356 5.39 -1.19 -66.93
N PRO A 357 4.72 -1.66 -65.86
CA PRO A 357 4.89 -1.12 -64.50
C PRO A 357 6.28 -1.33 -63.90
N THR A 358 6.65 -0.39 -63.03
CA THR A 358 7.82 -0.50 -62.16
C THR A 358 7.42 -1.11 -60.83
N ALA A 359 8.25 -2.01 -60.27
CA ALA A 359 7.93 -2.69 -59.01
C ALA A 359 9.18 -3.04 -58.19
N THR A 360 9.04 -2.95 -56.87
CA THR A 360 10.04 -3.32 -55.85
C THR A 360 9.33 -4.03 -54.70
N ALA A 361 10.03 -4.93 -53.99
CA ALA A 361 9.44 -5.70 -52.90
C ALA A 361 10.27 -5.60 -51.62
N THR A 362 9.58 -5.64 -50.48
CA THR A 362 10.17 -5.72 -49.14
C THR A 362 9.54 -6.88 -48.37
N ILE A 363 10.29 -7.49 -47.46
CA ILE A 363 9.83 -8.56 -46.59
C ILE A 363 10.43 -8.40 -45.18
N SER A 364 9.66 -8.74 -44.16
CA SER A 364 10.09 -8.74 -42.75
C SER A 364 11.02 -9.92 -42.46
N ALA A 365 11.70 -9.87 -41.31
CA ALA A 365 12.18 -11.09 -40.67
C ALA A 365 10.99 -12.05 -40.41
N PRO A 366 11.20 -13.38 -40.45
CA PRO A 366 10.18 -14.35 -40.06
C PRO A 366 9.90 -14.27 -38.57
N ASN A 367 8.64 -14.45 -38.18
CA ASN A 367 8.25 -14.62 -36.78
C ASN A 367 8.89 -15.93 -36.23
N PRO A 368 9.61 -15.91 -35.09
CA PRO A 368 10.38 -17.08 -34.64
C PRO A 368 9.49 -18.28 -34.22
N VAL A 369 8.28 -18.00 -33.73
CA VAL A 369 7.34 -19.05 -33.27
C VAL A 369 6.61 -19.69 -34.46
N THR A 370 6.03 -18.88 -35.35
CA THR A 370 5.17 -19.37 -36.45
C THR A 370 5.92 -19.60 -37.77
N GLY A 371 7.07 -18.95 -37.96
CA GLY A 371 7.84 -18.95 -39.22
C GLY A 371 7.29 -18.01 -40.29
N VAL A 372 6.14 -17.37 -40.07
CA VAL A 372 5.49 -16.49 -41.05
C VAL A 372 6.29 -15.19 -41.22
N ALA A 373 6.52 -14.79 -42.46
CA ALA A 373 7.09 -13.49 -42.83
C ALA A 373 6.06 -12.68 -43.63
N THR A 374 6.03 -11.36 -43.46
CA THR A 374 5.10 -10.46 -44.14
C THR A 374 5.84 -9.44 -44.99
N GLY A 375 5.26 -9.00 -46.09
CA GLY A 375 5.91 -8.06 -47.00
C GLY A 375 4.94 -7.26 -47.85
N THR A 376 5.50 -6.38 -48.68
CA THR A 376 4.75 -5.52 -49.60
C THR A 376 5.49 -5.37 -50.92
N VAL A 377 4.75 -5.35 -52.03
CA VAL A 377 5.25 -4.97 -53.35
C VAL A 377 4.80 -3.55 -53.66
N ARG A 378 5.73 -2.59 -53.57
CA ARG A 378 5.49 -1.22 -54.01
C ARG A 378 5.71 -1.15 -55.52
N ALA A 379 4.61 -0.94 -56.24
CA ALA A 379 4.60 -0.79 -57.68
C ALA A 379 3.99 0.55 -58.11
N THR A 380 4.42 1.05 -59.26
CA THR A 380 3.98 2.29 -59.87
C THR A 380 3.91 2.14 -61.38
N ASP A 381 2.77 2.51 -61.94
CA ASP A 381 2.52 2.52 -63.37
C ASP A 381 2.71 3.93 -63.95
N ALA A 382 3.15 4.04 -65.20
CA ALA A 382 3.43 5.33 -65.85
C ALA A 382 2.24 5.87 -66.66
N ASP A 383 1.39 4.98 -67.20
CA ASP A 383 0.16 5.33 -67.91
C ASP A 383 -1.07 5.32 -66.96
N GLN A 384 -0.85 4.99 -65.68
CA GLN A 384 -1.77 5.01 -64.52
C GLN A 384 -2.79 3.86 -64.47
N ASP A 385 -2.44 2.70 -65.02
CA ASP A 385 -3.36 1.55 -65.07
C ASP A 385 -3.61 0.85 -63.71
N PRO A 386 -4.79 0.21 -63.53
CA PRO A 386 -5.09 -0.59 -62.34
C PRO A 386 -4.21 -1.85 -62.24
N LEU A 387 -3.27 -1.85 -61.29
CA LEU A 387 -2.33 -2.95 -61.11
C LEU A 387 -2.94 -4.19 -60.44
N THR A 388 -2.54 -5.36 -60.96
CA THR A 388 -2.91 -6.68 -60.43
C THR A 388 -1.66 -7.44 -59.97
N TYR A 389 -1.79 -8.24 -58.91
CA TYR A 389 -0.67 -8.96 -58.28
C TYR A 389 -0.92 -10.46 -58.26
N THR A 390 0.06 -11.25 -58.70
CA THR A 390 0.03 -12.72 -58.66
C THR A 390 1.36 -13.26 -58.14
N ALA A 391 1.34 -14.36 -57.38
CA ALA A 391 2.53 -14.96 -56.80
C ALA A 391 2.78 -16.38 -57.34
N SER A 392 4.02 -16.70 -57.71
CA SER A 392 4.42 -18.07 -58.00
C SER A 392 4.41 -18.91 -56.71
N ARG A 393 3.98 -20.17 -56.76
CA ARG A 393 4.11 -21.09 -55.63
C ARG A 393 5.60 -21.36 -55.34
N PRO A 394 6.12 -21.04 -54.14
CA PRO A 394 7.51 -21.33 -53.79
C PRO A 394 7.72 -22.83 -53.53
N ALA A 395 8.97 -23.24 -53.28
CA ALA A 395 9.32 -24.65 -53.09
C ALA A 395 9.06 -25.15 -51.66
N ASN A 396 9.28 -24.29 -50.64
CA ASN A 396 9.32 -24.70 -49.24
C ASN A 396 8.16 -24.14 -48.39
N GLY A 397 7.19 -23.43 -49.00
CA GLY A 397 6.09 -22.76 -48.30
C GLY A 397 4.89 -22.44 -49.20
N SER A 398 4.12 -21.43 -48.80
CA SER A 398 3.04 -20.83 -49.58
C SER A 398 3.08 -19.30 -49.46
N VAL A 399 2.49 -18.61 -50.45
CA VAL A 399 2.38 -17.14 -50.47
C VAL A 399 0.92 -16.77 -50.71
N ALA A 400 0.39 -15.91 -49.84
CA ALA A 400 -0.87 -15.22 -50.07
C ALA A 400 -0.57 -13.75 -50.35
N VAL A 401 -0.76 -13.31 -51.59
CA VAL A 401 -0.68 -11.90 -52.02
C VAL A 401 -2.08 -11.32 -52.17
N ARG A 402 -2.25 -10.04 -51.83
CA ARG A 402 -3.50 -9.29 -51.94
C ARG A 402 -3.45 -8.26 -53.07
N SER A 403 -4.61 -7.70 -53.42
CA SER A 403 -4.76 -6.65 -54.44
C SER A 403 -4.08 -5.32 -54.09
N ASP A 404 -3.70 -5.11 -52.82
CA ASP A 404 -2.93 -3.94 -52.36
C ASP A 404 -1.40 -4.16 -52.44
N GLY A 405 -0.94 -5.29 -53.01
CA GLY A 405 0.46 -5.67 -53.06
C GLY A 405 1.04 -6.17 -51.73
N SER A 406 0.27 -6.22 -50.64
CA SER A 406 0.69 -6.88 -49.40
C SER A 406 0.71 -8.40 -49.56
N PHE A 407 1.66 -9.06 -48.92
CA PHE A 407 1.75 -10.52 -48.93
C PHE A 407 2.21 -11.11 -47.60
N ALA A 408 1.86 -12.38 -47.39
CA ALA A 408 2.40 -13.21 -46.32
C ALA A 408 3.00 -14.49 -46.92
N TYR A 409 4.22 -14.82 -46.50
CA TYR A 409 4.90 -16.08 -46.77
C TYR A 409 4.81 -16.99 -45.54
N THR A 410 4.34 -18.22 -45.75
CA THR A 410 4.21 -19.24 -44.70
C THR A 410 5.05 -20.47 -45.08
N PRO A 411 6.16 -20.76 -44.39
CA PRO A 411 6.94 -21.96 -44.67
C PRO A 411 6.20 -23.24 -44.23
N THR A 412 6.49 -24.35 -44.90
CA THR A 412 6.02 -25.68 -44.49
C THR A 412 6.72 -26.13 -43.20
N ALA A 413 6.06 -27.01 -42.43
CA ALA A 413 6.65 -27.60 -41.24
C ALA A 413 7.97 -28.35 -41.56
N ALA A 414 7.99 -29.12 -42.65
CA ALA A 414 9.18 -29.83 -43.12
C ALA A 414 10.35 -28.87 -43.39
N ALA A 415 10.12 -27.75 -44.08
CA ALA A 415 11.16 -26.76 -44.35
C ALA A 415 11.69 -26.08 -43.08
N ARG A 416 10.83 -25.82 -42.09
CA ARG A 416 11.26 -25.33 -40.77
C ARG A 416 12.11 -26.36 -40.03
N THR A 417 11.79 -27.65 -40.11
CA THR A 417 12.64 -28.72 -39.56
C THR A 417 13.98 -28.82 -40.31
N SER A 418 13.99 -28.73 -41.65
CA SER A 418 15.23 -28.70 -42.43
C SER A 418 16.11 -27.48 -42.12
N ALA A 419 15.51 -26.31 -41.89
CA ALA A 419 16.21 -25.11 -41.46
C ALA A 419 16.90 -25.28 -40.09
N ARG A 420 16.33 -26.10 -39.20
CA ARG A 420 16.91 -26.43 -37.89
C ARG A 420 18.16 -27.33 -37.99
N SER A 421 18.22 -28.22 -38.98
CA SER A 421 19.38 -29.09 -39.23
C SER A 421 20.48 -28.42 -40.06
N SER A 422 20.36 -27.13 -40.37
CA SER A 422 21.29 -26.40 -41.23
C SER A 422 22.21 -25.47 -40.43
N THR A 423 23.51 -25.49 -40.74
CA THR A 423 24.50 -24.53 -40.22
C THR A 423 24.49 -23.18 -40.96
N ARG A 424 23.61 -23.01 -41.94
CA ARG A 424 23.43 -21.79 -42.75
C ARG A 424 21.96 -21.39 -42.80
N ALA A 425 21.67 -20.10 -42.88
CA ALA A 425 20.31 -19.60 -43.04
C ALA A 425 19.64 -20.23 -44.29
N VAL A 426 18.54 -20.95 -44.08
CA VAL A 426 17.75 -21.54 -45.16
C VAL A 426 16.77 -20.49 -45.67
N THR A 427 16.66 -20.39 -46.99
CA THR A 427 15.81 -19.43 -47.68
C THR A 427 14.92 -20.11 -48.71
N ASP A 428 13.75 -19.54 -48.93
CA ASP A 428 12.83 -19.88 -50.02
C ASP A 428 12.70 -18.70 -50.98
N THR A 429 12.32 -18.97 -52.23
CA THR A 429 12.22 -17.93 -53.27
C THR A 429 10.93 -18.05 -54.06
N PHE A 430 10.30 -16.92 -54.31
CA PHE A 430 9.15 -16.80 -55.21
C PHE A 430 9.24 -15.50 -56.02
N THR A 431 8.47 -15.42 -57.09
CA THR A 431 8.22 -14.19 -57.82
C THR A 431 6.82 -13.67 -57.49
N ILE A 432 6.68 -12.36 -57.35
CA ILE A 432 5.39 -11.69 -57.48
C ILE A 432 5.41 -10.94 -58.81
N THR A 433 4.45 -11.25 -59.68
CA THR A 433 4.25 -10.59 -60.97
C THR A 433 3.16 -9.54 -60.80
N VAL A 434 3.53 -8.30 -61.09
CA VAL A 434 2.63 -7.15 -61.22
C VAL A 434 2.24 -7.01 -62.69
N SER A 435 0.96 -6.76 -63.00
CA SER A 435 0.45 -6.61 -64.36
C SER A 435 -0.55 -5.48 -64.47
N ASP A 436 -0.46 -4.68 -65.53
CA ASP A 436 -1.37 -3.55 -65.84
C ASP A 436 -2.66 -3.99 -66.56
N GLY A 437 -2.63 -5.10 -67.30
CA GLY A 437 -3.73 -5.56 -68.15
C GLY A 437 -3.73 -4.98 -69.58
N TYR A 438 -2.72 -4.18 -69.91
CA TYR A 438 -2.42 -3.59 -71.22
C TYR A 438 -1.12 -4.18 -71.82
N GLY A 439 -0.84 -5.44 -71.47
CA GLY A 439 0.28 -6.23 -71.97
C GLY A 439 1.61 -5.99 -71.27
N GLY A 440 1.70 -5.04 -70.34
CA GLY A 440 2.89 -4.83 -69.54
C GLY A 440 2.84 -5.61 -68.23
N SER A 441 4.00 -6.13 -67.82
CA SER A 441 4.12 -6.82 -66.55
C SER A 441 5.55 -6.76 -66.03
N ARG A 442 5.67 -6.90 -64.70
CA ARG A 442 6.94 -6.87 -63.99
C ARG A 442 6.96 -7.91 -62.88
N ALA A 443 7.81 -8.92 -63.04
CA ALA A 443 8.17 -9.82 -61.96
C ALA A 443 9.17 -9.17 -61.00
N VAL A 444 8.99 -9.45 -59.70
CA VAL A 444 9.94 -9.15 -58.63
C VAL A 444 10.21 -10.44 -57.85
N THR A 445 11.46 -10.85 -57.78
CA THR A 445 11.88 -12.00 -56.95
C THR A 445 11.93 -11.58 -55.48
N VAL A 446 11.31 -12.36 -54.61
CA VAL A 446 11.34 -12.23 -53.15
C VAL A 446 12.07 -13.45 -52.58
N THR A 447 13.08 -13.18 -51.74
CA THR A 447 13.79 -14.20 -50.97
C THR A 447 13.34 -14.12 -49.52
N ALA A 448 12.71 -15.17 -49.01
CA ALA A 448 12.25 -15.27 -47.62
C ALA A 448 13.20 -16.16 -46.81
N THR A 449 13.66 -15.68 -45.65
CA THR A 449 14.39 -16.52 -44.70
C THR A 449 13.42 -17.39 -43.91
N ILE A 450 13.71 -18.68 -43.78
CA ILE A 450 12.89 -19.63 -43.02
C ILE A 450 13.43 -19.71 -41.59
N ALA A 451 12.61 -19.33 -40.60
CA ALA A 451 12.93 -19.59 -39.20
C ALA A 451 12.83 -21.10 -38.90
N PRO A 452 13.79 -21.70 -38.18
CA PRO A 452 13.76 -23.12 -37.82
C PRO A 452 12.52 -23.48 -36.99
N SER A 453 12.16 -24.76 -36.95
CA SER A 453 11.15 -25.26 -36.01
C SER A 453 11.68 -25.17 -34.58
N ASN A 454 10.89 -24.59 -33.68
CA ASN A 454 11.29 -24.38 -32.30
C ASN A 454 10.12 -24.56 -31.34
N SER A 455 10.27 -25.48 -30.39
CA SER A 455 9.34 -25.73 -29.28
C SER A 455 9.82 -25.00 -28.03
N ALA A 456 8.90 -24.49 -27.19
CA ALA A 456 9.31 -23.92 -25.91
C ALA A 456 9.81 -25.02 -24.94
N PRO A 457 10.80 -24.72 -24.06
CA PRO A 457 11.34 -25.67 -23.10
C PRO A 457 10.28 -26.26 -22.16
N ARG A 458 10.36 -27.57 -21.85
CA ARG A 458 9.45 -28.25 -20.92
C ARG A 458 10.08 -28.35 -19.54
N THR A 459 9.37 -27.88 -18.52
CA THR A 459 9.87 -27.81 -17.13
C THR A 459 9.17 -28.84 -16.25
N THR A 460 9.91 -29.45 -15.32
CA THR A 460 9.31 -30.22 -14.21
C THR A 460 9.22 -29.37 -12.94
N ALA A 461 8.63 -29.90 -11.87
CA ALA A 461 8.56 -29.20 -10.59
C ALA A 461 9.99 -28.90 -10.06
N PRO A 462 10.26 -27.69 -9.54
CA PRO A 462 11.58 -27.34 -9.04
C PRO A 462 11.95 -28.19 -7.81
N THR A 463 13.22 -28.57 -7.70
CA THR A 463 13.75 -29.19 -6.48
C THR A 463 14.00 -28.10 -5.44
N ILE A 464 13.74 -28.39 -4.16
CA ILE A 464 14.01 -27.47 -3.04
C ILE A 464 14.68 -28.22 -1.89
N SER A 465 15.60 -27.54 -1.21
CA SER A 465 16.28 -27.97 0.01
C SER A 465 16.45 -26.75 0.92
N VAL A 466 16.17 -26.91 2.22
CA VAL A 466 16.06 -25.80 3.17
C VAL A 466 17.10 -25.98 4.28
N ASN A 467 17.99 -25.00 4.44
CA ASN A 467 18.85 -24.93 5.61
C ASN A 467 18.03 -24.38 6.80
N ALA A 468 17.70 -25.23 7.77
CA ALA A 468 16.86 -24.85 8.90
C ALA A 468 17.46 -23.71 9.76
N ASN A 469 18.79 -23.64 9.86
CA ASN A 469 19.47 -22.68 10.73
C ASN A 469 19.51 -21.28 10.08
N SER A 470 20.00 -21.18 8.84
CA SER A 470 20.14 -19.91 8.12
C SER A 470 18.86 -19.47 7.40
N GLY A 471 17.90 -20.37 7.19
CA GLY A 471 16.69 -20.14 6.39
C GLY A 471 16.94 -20.09 4.87
N VAL A 472 18.20 -20.27 4.43
CA VAL A 472 18.56 -20.28 3.01
C VAL A 472 17.95 -21.51 2.32
N VAL A 473 17.34 -21.30 1.17
CA VAL A 473 16.73 -22.33 0.34
C VAL A 473 17.54 -22.48 -0.95
N THR A 474 18.06 -23.67 -1.20
CA THR A 474 18.80 -24.02 -2.43
C THR A 474 17.98 -25.00 -3.25
N GLY A 475 18.12 -24.99 -4.57
CA GLY A 475 17.36 -25.92 -5.43
C GLY A 475 17.76 -25.88 -6.89
N SER A 476 16.95 -26.50 -7.74
CA SER A 476 17.08 -26.43 -9.20
C SER A 476 15.73 -26.34 -9.89
N VAL A 477 15.65 -25.51 -10.92
CA VAL A 477 14.60 -25.58 -11.94
C VAL A 477 15.09 -26.54 -13.02
N ASN A 478 14.42 -27.68 -13.14
CA ASN A 478 14.78 -28.71 -14.12
C ASN A 478 13.93 -28.53 -15.39
N ALA A 479 14.59 -28.49 -16.54
CA ALA A 479 13.92 -28.37 -17.83
C ALA A 479 14.62 -29.21 -18.91
N THR A 480 13.86 -29.66 -19.90
CA THR A 480 14.34 -30.31 -21.10
C THR A 480 13.71 -29.68 -22.33
N ASP A 481 14.50 -29.48 -23.37
CA ASP A 481 13.98 -28.98 -24.63
C ASP A 481 13.45 -30.13 -25.51
N PRO A 482 12.24 -30.05 -26.09
CA PRO A 482 11.71 -31.09 -26.97
C PRO A 482 12.57 -31.32 -28.22
N ASP A 483 13.15 -30.26 -28.76
CA ASP A 483 13.98 -30.27 -29.97
C ASP A 483 15.49 -30.32 -29.64
N ARG A 484 15.83 -30.47 -28.35
CA ARG A 484 17.17 -30.62 -27.74
C ARG A 484 18.08 -29.39 -27.81
N ASP A 485 17.51 -28.18 -27.77
CA ASP A 485 18.29 -26.94 -27.68
C ASP A 485 19.06 -26.76 -26.36
N ALA A 486 20.07 -25.87 -26.42
CA ALA A 486 20.78 -25.40 -25.25
C ALA A 486 19.89 -24.43 -24.45
N LEU A 487 19.68 -24.74 -23.17
CA LEU A 487 18.81 -23.96 -22.29
C LEU A 487 19.59 -22.94 -21.46
N ARG A 488 19.06 -21.72 -21.36
CA ARG A 488 19.52 -20.66 -20.47
C ARG A 488 18.46 -20.35 -19.43
N PHE A 489 18.85 -20.37 -18.16
CA PHE A 489 18.00 -20.03 -17.03
C PHE A 489 18.30 -18.60 -16.56
N THR A 490 17.25 -17.84 -16.26
CA THR A 490 17.34 -16.44 -15.82
C THR A 490 16.26 -16.12 -14.78
N VAL A 491 16.49 -15.13 -13.93
CA VAL A 491 15.47 -14.57 -13.02
C VAL A 491 15.26 -13.11 -13.39
N ALA A 492 14.01 -12.66 -13.48
CA ALA A 492 13.69 -11.28 -13.88
C ALA A 492 14.05 -10.26 -12.78
N THR A 493 13.98 -10.67 -11.52
CA THR A 493 14.31 -9.85 -10.35
C THR A 493 15.16 -10.66 -9.39
N ALA A 494 16.37 -10.19 -9.06
CA ALA A 494 17.27 -10.84 -8.10
C ALA A 494 16.83 -10.65 -6.62
N THR A 495 15.68 -10.03 -6.38
CA THR A 495 15.10 -9.74 -5.06
C THR A 495 13.59 -9.88 -5.10
N THR A 496 13.01 -10.38 -4.01
CA THR A 496 11.57 -10.37 -3.73
C THR A 496 11.27 -9.36 -2.62
N THR A 497 10.01 -9.30 -2.16
CA THR A 497 9.65 -8.55 -0.94
C THR A 497 10.16 -9.17 0.36
N LYS A 498 10.78 -10.36 0.31
CA LYS A 498 11.17 -11.13 1.50
C LYS A 498 12.61 -11.63 1.49
N GLY A 499 13.29 -11.67 0.36
CA GLY A 499 14.65 -12.18 0.24
C GLY A 499 15.34 -11.84 -1.09
N SER A 500 16.54 -12.38 -1.28
CA SER A 500 17.31 -12.29 -2.54
C SER A 500 17.36 -13.64 -3.24
N VAL A 501 17.44 -13.63 -4.57
CA VAL A 501 17.47 -14.80 -5.45
C VAL A 501 18.67 -14.73 -6.39
N SER A 502 19.47 -15.78 -6.42
CA SER A 502 20.47 -16.01 -7.47
C SER A 502 20.16 -17.30 -8.23
N VAL A 503 20.39 -17.31 -9.54
CA VAL A 503 20.15 -18.46 -10.43
C VAL A 503 21.38 -18.67 -11.32
N THR A 504 21.86 -19.90 -11.44
CA THR A 504 22.96 -20.29 -12.31
C THR A 504 22.47 -20.49 -13.74
N GLN A 505 23.39 -20.44 -14.71
CA GLN A 505 23.05 -20.76 -16.12
C GLN A 505 22.54 -22.19 -16.31
N SER A 506 22.79 -23.09 -15.35
CA SER A 506 22.31 -24.49 -15.31
C SER A 506 20.99 -24.69 -14.54
N GLY A 507 20.30 -23.62 -14.15
CA GLY A 507 19.00 -23.68 -13.47
C GLY A 507 19.04 -23.97 -11.97
N GLY A 508 20.23 -24.18 -11.39
CA GLY A 508 20.42 -24.18 -9.94
C GLY A 508 20.15 -22.80 -9.35
N PHE A 509 19.61 -22.72 -8.13
CA PHE A 509 19.29 -21.44 -7.49
C PHE A 509 19.59 -21.42 -6.00
N THR A 510 19.73 -20.22 -5.45
CA THR A 510 19.76 -19.94 -4.01
C THR A 510 18.85 -18.77 -3.70
N TYR A 511 17.90 -18.97 -2.78
CA TYR A 511 17.07 -17.94 -2.17
C TYR A 511 17.51 -17.72 -0.72
N THR A 512 17.73 -16.47 -0.34
CA THR A 512 18.10 -16.07 1.02
C THR A 512 17.03 -15.13 1.57
N PRO A 513 16.20 -15.57 2.54
CA PRO A 513 15.23 -14.69 3.18
C PRO A 513 15.93 -13.65 4.06
N THR A 514 15.37 -12.45 4.10
CA THR A 514 15.76 -11.37 5.02
C THR A 514 15.45 -11.75 6.47
N ALA A 515 16.22 -11.20 7.43
CA ALA A 515 15.97 -11.38 8.86
C ALA A 515 14.53 -10.96 9.23
N ALA A 516 14.06 -9.79 8.76
CA ALA A 516 12.70 -9.31 8.99
C ALA A 516 11.62 -10.28 8.47
N ALA A 517 11.82 -10.95 7.33
CA ALA A 517 10.87 -11.96 6.85
C ALA A 517 10.89 -13.24 7.69
N ARG A 518 12.06 -13.68 8.19
CA ARG A 518 12.18 -14.83 9.10
C ARG A 518 11.53 -14.57 10.46
N HIS A 519 11.74 -13.37 11.01
CA HIS A 519 11.12 -12.91 12.26
C HIS A 519 9.60 -12.76 12.10
N ALA A 520 9.11 -12.10 11.05
CA ALA A 520 7.67 -12.05 10.75
C ALA A 520 7.03 -13.44 10.60
N ALA A 521 7.77 -14.44 10.09
CA ALA A 521 7.32 -15.83 9.98
C ALA A 521 7.30 -16.60 11.33
N ALA A 522 8.06 -16.15 12.34
CA ALA A 522 8.08 -16.74 13.68
C ALA A 522 6.85 -16.37 14.52
N LYS A 523 6.25 -15.19 14.30
CA LYS A 523 5.09 -14.69 15.05
C LYS A 523 4.04 -15.77 15.33
N LEU A 524 3.59 -15.89 16.57
CA LEU A 524 2.62 -16.89 16.97
C LEU A 524 1.31 -16.71 16.18
N GLY A 525 0.87 -17.78 15.52
CA GLY A 525 -0.29 -17.74 14.61
C GLY A 525 -0.04 -17.11 13.23
N ALA A 526 1.21 -16.78 12.85
CA ALA A 526 1.52 -16.20 11.54
C ALA A 526 0.97 -17.04 10.37
N ALA A 527 0.27 -16.35 9.46
CA ALA A 527 -0.40 -16.96 8.32
C ALA A 527 0.59 -17.56 7.30
N THR A 528 0.12 -18.54 6.53
CA THR A 528 0.92 -19.22 5.48
C THR A 528 1.53 -18.25 4.48
N SER A 529 0.82 -17.18 4.12
CA SER A 529 1.28 -16.10 3.23
C SER A 529 2.43 -15.25 3.81
N VAL A 530 2.73 -15.34 5.10
CA VAL A 530 3.96 -14.79 5.70
C VAL A 530 5.10 -15.80 5.59
N LYS A 531 4.80 -17.08 5.86
CA LYS A 531 5.74 -18.23 5.91
C LYS A 531 6.19 -18.79 4.54
N THR A 532 5.72 -18.23 3.42
CA THR A 532 6.18 -18.59 2.06
C THR A 532 6.53 -17.35 1.24
N ASP A 533 7.36 -17.53 0.22
CA ASP A 533 7.67 -16.52 -0.79
C ASP A 533 7.71 -17.16 -2.19
N GLN A 534 7.80 -16.35 -3.24
CA GLN A 534 7.92 -16.86 -4.61
C GLN A 534 8.66 -15.94 -5.57
N PHE A 535 9.32 -16.54 -6.57
CA PHE A 535 9.96 -15.84 -7.68
C PHE A 535 9.79 -16.61 -8.99
N ASN A 536 9.97 -15.93 -10.13
CA ASN A 536 9.81 -16.52 -11.45
C ASN A 536 11.16 -16.71 -12.15
N VAL A 537 11.48 -17.95 -12.49
CA VAL A 537 12.63 -18.31 -13.34
C VAL A 537 12.15 -18.46 -14.78
N THR A 538 12.78 -17.75 -15.72
CA THR A 538 12.52 -17.90 -17.15
C THR A 538 13.59 -18.79 -17.76
N VAL A 539 13.16 -19.91 -18.35
CA VAL A 539 13.98 -20.84 -19.12
C VAL A 539 13.80 -20.50 -20.60
N THR A 540 14.87 -20.22 -21.32
CA THR A 540 14.86 -19.84 -22.74
C THR A 540 15.80 -20.75 -23.54
N ASP A 541 15.40 -21.17 -24.73
CA ASP A 541 16.23 -21.93 -25.67
C ASP A 541 17.16 -21.03 -26.52
N SER A 542 17.98 -21.65 -27.39
CA SER A 542 18.91 -20.97 -28.30
C SER A 542 18.26 -20.16 -29.43
N TYR A 543 16.96 -20.33 -29.69
CA TYR A 543 16.20 -19.63 -30.75
C TYR A 543 15.15 -18.65 -30.19
N GLY A 544 15.02 -18.55 -28.87
CA GLY A 544 14.28 -17.53 -28.16
C GLY A 544 12.84 -17.88 -27.75
N ALA A 545 12.40 -19.14 -27.82
CA ALA A 545 11.17 -19.52 -27.11
C ALA A 545 11.48 -19.77 -25.62
N ALA A 546 10.46 -19.55 -24.77
CA ALA A 546 10.67 -19.48 -23.33
C ALA A 546 9.48 -20.00 -22.52
N THR A 547 9.80 -20.56 -21.36
CA THR A 547 8.85 -21.07 -20.36
C THR A 547 9.18 -20.46 -19.00
N VAL A 548 8.16 -19.96 -18.30
CA VAL A 548 8.31 -19.35 -16.97
C VAL A 548 7.89 -20.34 -15.89
N VAL A 549 8.74 -20.53 -14.89
CA VAL A 549 8.50 -21.38 -13.71
C VAL A 549 8.40 -20.51 -12.48
N THR A 550 7.24 -20.51 -11.83
CA THR A 550 7.11 -19.98 -10.47
C THR A 550 7.74 -20.97 -9.49
N VAL A 551 8.73 -20.50 -8.73
CA VAL A 551 9.38 -21.25 -7.66
C VAL A 551 8.84 -20.73 -6.34
N ASN A 552 8.06 -21.55 -5.63
CA ASN A 552 7.61 -21.26 -4.28
C ASN A 552 8.63 -21.78 -3.26
N VAL A 553 9.01 -20.94 -2.31
CA VAL A 553 10.00 -21.25 -1.26
C VAL A 553 9.43 -21.01 0.14
N PRO A 554 9.74 -21.85 1.13
CA PRO A 554 9.39 -21.56 2.51
C PRO A 554 10.30 -20.47 3.10
N VAL A 555 9.76 -19.69 4.03
CA VAL A 555 10.51 -18.75 4.87
C VAL A 555 10.62 -19.36 6.26
N THR A 556 11.76 -19.99 6.55
CA THR A 556 12.00 -20.61 7.86
C THR A 556 12.01 -19.55 8.96
N PRO A 557 11.19 -19.69 10.02
CA PRO A 557 11.23 -18.80 11.17
C PRO A 557 12.63 -18.57 11.76
N ALA A 558 12.82 -17.42 12.39
CA ALA A 558 13.86 -17.16 13.39
C ALA A 558 13.32 -16.14 14.38
N ASN A 559 13.62 -16.31 15.67
CA ASN A 559 13.39 -15.31 16.71
C ASN A 559 14.47 -15.47 17.77
N VAL A 560 14.93 -14.37 18.34
CA VAL A 560 15.74 -14.37 19.56
C VAL A 560 14.79 -14.21 20.75
N ALA A 561 14.81 -15.16 21.68
CA ALA A 561 13.96 -15.04 22.87
C ALA A 561 14.43 -13.88 23.78
N PRO A 562 13.51 -13.22 24.52
CA PRO A 562 13.86 -12.12 25.39
C PRO A 562 14.84 -12.52 26.49
N VAL A 563 15.65 -11.55 26.93
CA VAL A 563 16.62 -11.71 28.03
C VAL A 563 16.12 -10.96 29.26
N ALA A 564 16.21 -11.59 30.42
CA ALA A 564 15.85 -10.99 31.70
C ALA A 564 16.77 -9.80 32.04
N GLY A 565 16.17 -8.67 32.41
CA GLY A 565 16.86 -7.49 32.91
C GLY A 565 16.91 -7.44 34.44
N PRO A 566 17.35 -6.32 35.03
CA PRO A 566 17.28 -6.12 36.48
C PRO A 566 15.84 -6.20 37.03
N THR A 567 15.73 -6.74 38.24
CA THR A 567 14.50 -6.78 39.03
C THR A 567 14.65 -5.89 40.24
N THR A 568 13.71 -4.98 40.47
CA THR A 568 13.67 -4.11 41.66
C THR A 568 12.60 -4.59 42.63
N VAL A 569 12.95 -4.81 43.89
CA VAL A 569 12.01 -5.20 44.95
C VAL A 569 12.05 -4.14 46.04
N GLY A 570 10.89 -3.55 46.34
CA GLY A 570 10.74 -2.55 47.40
C GLY A 570 10.81 -3.16 48.81
N LYS A 571 10.84 -2.29 49.82
CA LYS A 571 10.59 -2.71 51.20
C LYS A 571 9.09 -3.00 51.38
N PRO A 572 8.69 -3.92 52.28
CA PRO A 572 7.29 -4.07 52.67
C PRO A 572 6.80 -2.80 53.35
N ASP A 573 5.56 -2.40 53.04
CA ASP A 573 4.82 -1.45 53.88
C ASP A 573 4.67 -2.00 55.30
N SER A 574 4.92 -1.17 56.32
CA SER A 574 4.94 -1.60 57.72
C SER A 574 3.57 -2.06 58.23
N THR A 575 2.50 -1.49 57.69
CA THR A 575 1.13 -1.70 58.16
C THR A 575 0.50 -2.93 57.51
N THR A 576 0.50 -2.97 56.18
CA THR A 576 -0.14 -3.99 55.33
C THR A 576 0.79 -5.15 54.96
N GLY A 577 2.10 -4.92 54.89
CA GLY A 577 3.09 -5.87 54.38
C GLY A 577 3.19 -5.92 52.85
N VAL A 578 2.46 -5.07 52.13
CA VAL A 578 2.49 -5.02 50.64
C VAL A 578 3.89 -4.64 50.15
N VAL A 579 4.35 -5.32 49.09
CA VAL A 579 5.63 -5.07 48.41
C VAL A 579 5.35 -4.65 46.96
N LEU A 580 5.89 -3.49 46.57
CA LEU A 580 5.92 -3.05 45.18
C LEU A 580 7.26 -3.42 44.53
N GLY A 581 7.26 -3.65 43.21
CA GLY A 581 8.49 -3.89 42.47
C GLY A 581 8.33 -3.81 40.96
N THR A 582 9.41 -4.07 40.24
CA THR A 582 9.42 -4.17 38.78
C THR A 582 10.33 -5.30 38.32
N VAL A 583 9.94 -6.00 37.26
CA VAL A 583 10.80 -6.88 36.47
C VAL A 583 10.99 -6.23 35.11
N THR A 584 12.24 -6.10 34.67
CA THR A 584 12.55 -5.62 33.31
C THR A 584 13.06 -6.77 32.44
N ALA A 585 12.99 -6.60 31.13
CA ALA A 585 13.55 -7.51 30.13
C ALA A 585 13.86 -6.74 28.85
N THR A 586 14.75 -7.28 28.03
CA THR A 586 15.16 -6.71 26.74
C THR A 586 15.10 -7.77 25.65
N ASP A 587 14.64 -7.37 24.47
CA ASP A 587 14.56 -8.24 23.31
C ASP A 587 15.56 -7.82 22.22
N ALA A 588 16.15 -8.78 21.51
CA ALA A 588 17.17 -8.51 20.49
C ALA A 588 16.57 -8.26 19.08
N ASP A 589 15.38 -8.80 18.80
CA ASP A 589 14.59 -8.48 17.60
C ASP A 589 13.70 -7.23 17.85
N ALA A 590 13.77 -6.66 19.05
CA ALA A 590 13.04 -5.48 19.55
C ALA A 590 11.52 -5.68 19.71
N ASP A 591 11.12 -6.89 20.12
CA ASP A 591 9.72 -7.27 20.28
C ASP A 591 8.96 -6.59 21.43
N ALA A 592 7.62 -6.57 21.29
CA ALA A 592 6.71 -5.98 22.26
C ALA A 592 6.41 -6.92 23.44
N LEU A 593 7.26 -6.86 24.46
CA LEU A 593 7.23 -7.80 25.59
C LEU A 593 5.95 -7.75 26.44
N THR A 594 5.48 -8.95 26.81
CA THR A 594 4.32 -9.17 27.68
C THR A 594 4.75 -9.89 28.96
N TYR A 595 4.34 -9.36 30.13
CA TYR A 595 4.70 -9.88 31.46
C TYR A 595 3.51 -10.61 32.10
N ALA A 596 3.76 -11.77 32.72
CA ALA A 596 2.74 -12.59 33.38
C ALA A 596 3.24 -13.19 34.71
N THR A 597 2.32 -13.37 35.66
CA THR A 597 2.56 -13.95 37.00
C THR A 597 1.53 -15.03 37.33
N PRO A 598 1.77 -15.93 38.30
CA PRO A 598 0.82 -16.97 38.70
C PRO A 598 -0.47 -16.47 39.37
N GLY A 599 -0.57 -15.18 39.71
CA GLY A 599 -1.72 -14.57 40.41
C GLY A 599 -1.73 -14.82 41.92
N SER A 600 -1.39 -16.04 42.34
CA SER A 600 -1.23 -16.44 43.74
C SER A 600 0.08 -17.18 43.99
N THR A 601 0.51 -17.20 45.25
CA THR A 601 1.77 -17.81 45.72
C THR A 601 1.50 -18.62 46.98
N ALA A 602 2.54 -19.19 47.61
CA ALA A 602 2.38 -19.92 48.87
C ALA A 602 2.10 -19.01 50.07
N ARG A 603 2.47 -17.72 50.02
CA ARG A 603 2.30 -16.78 51.15
C ARG A 603 1.46 -15.54 50.83
N GLY A 604 1.14 -15.25 49.57
CA GLY A 604 0.40 -14.05 49.15
C GLY A 604 -0.27 -14.14 47.76
N THR A 605 -0.71 -12.99 47.26
CA THR A 605 -1.14 -12.78 45.87
C THR A 605 -0.20 -11.84 45.15
N VAL A 606 -0.14 -11.93 43.81
CA VAL A 606 0.69 -11.08 42.97
C VAL A 606 -0.08 -10.63 41.73
N THR A 607 -0.07 -9.33 41.48
CA THR A 607 -0.58 -8.72 40.25
C THR A 607 0.57 -8.03 39.51
N ILE A 608 0.57 -8.07 38.19
CA ILE A 608 1.60 -7.46 37.35
C ILE A 608 0.97 -6.66 36.19
N ASN A 609 1.53 -5.50 35.90
CA ASN A 609 1.21 -4.77 34.69
C ASN A 609 1.89 -5.48 33.51
N ALA A 610 1.07 -6.10 32.66
CA ALA A 610 1.52 -6.93 31.55
C ALA A 610 2.36 -6.20 30.49
N ARG A 611 2.50 -4.86 30.54
CA ARG A 611 3.34 -4.08 29.61
C ARG A 611 4.57 -3.43 30.27
N THR A 612 4.52 -3.13 31.56
CA THR A 612 5.61 -2.40 32.25
C THR A 612 6.42 -3.29 33.21
N GLY A 613 5.98 -4.52 33.45
CA GLY A 613 6.61 -5.44 34.41
C GLY A 613 6.51 -5.00 35.87
N SER A 614 5.83 -3.89 36.16
CA SER A 614 5.56 -3.39 37.51
C SER A 614 4.58 -4.31 38.23
N PHE A 615 4.92 -4.77 39.43
CA PHE A 615 4.12 -5.71 40.20
C PHE A 615 3.79 -5.21 41.60
N THR A 616 2.65 -5.70 42.12
CA THR A 616 2.23 -5.56 43.51
C THR A 616 2.06 -6.95 44.11
N TYR A 617 2.81 -7.23 45.17
CA TYR A 617 2.68 -8.44 45.98
C TYR A 617 2.00 -8.12 47.31
N THR A 618 0.97 -8.90 47.66
CA THR A 618 0.19 -8.75 48.89
C THR A 618 0.29 -10.04 49.72
N PRO A 619 1.02 -10.07 50.84
CA PRO A 619 1.08 -11.25 51.69
C PRO A 619 -0.24 -11.51 52.41
N THR A 620 -0.52 -12.77 52.71
CA THR A 620 -1.63 -13.20 53.57
C THR A 620 -1.34 -12.92 55.04
N ASP A 621 -2.40 -12.69 55.82
CA ASP A 621 -2.30 -12.54 57.27
C ASP A 621 -1.63 -13.75 57.96
N ALA A 622 -1.88 -14.97 57.47
CA ALA A 622 -1.26 -16.19 58.00
C ALA A 622 0.27 -16.22 57.76
N ALA A 623 0.73 -15.73 56.60
CA ALA A 623 2.15 -15.58 56.34
C ALA A 623 2.78 -14.49 57.21
N ARG A 624 2.11 -13.34 57.38
CA ARG A 624 2.60 -12.25 58.25
C ARG A 624 2.58 -12.60 59.74
N ALA A 625 1.66 -13.45 60.19
CA ALA A 625 1.61 -13.94 61.57
C ALA A 625 2.72 -14.95 61.90
N THR A 626 3.40 -15.50 60.88
CA THR A 626 4.49 -16.49 61.03
C THR A 626 5.84 -15.99 60.49
N ALA A 627 5.92 -14.74 60.04
CA ALA A 627 7.11 -14.18 59.43
C ALA A 627 8.13 -13.67 60.46
N THR A 628 9.41 -13.94 60.18
CA THR A 628 10.59 -13.33 60.80
C THR A 628 11.26 -12.35 59.82
N ALA A 629 12.31 -11.64 60.24
CA ALA A 629 13.03 -10.68 59.41
C ALA A 629 13.53 -11.26 58.07
N ASP A 630 13.93 -12.53 58.04
CA ASP A 630 14.47 -13.22 56.86
C ASP A 630 13.39 -13.99 56.05
N THR A 631 12.10 -13.83 56.38
CA THR A 631 11.03 -14.57 55.68
C THR A 631 10.73 -13.98 54.31
N THR A 632 11.07 -14.72 53.25
CA THR A 632 10.70 -14.37 51.87
C THR A 632 9.60 -15.29 51.32
N ASP A 633 8.87 -14.78 50.33
CA ASP A 633 8.09 -15.57 49.37
C ASP A 633 8.73 -15.48 47.98
N THR A 634 8.40 -16.43 47.09
CA THR A 634 8.99 -16.49 45.74
C THR A 634 7.96 -16.78 44.66
N PHE A 635 8.11 -16.12 43.51
CA PHE A 635 7.31 -16.38 42.32
C PHE A 635 8.12 -16.16 41.05
N THR A 636 7.68 -16.76 39.95
CA THR A 636 8.28 -16.56 38.63
C THR A 636 7.44 -15.58 37.83
N VAL A 637 8.06 -14.51 37.32
CA VAL A 637 7.50 -13.71 36.22
C VAL A 637 7.91 -14.35 34.91
N THR A 638 6.93 -14.70 34.06
CA THR A 638 7.20 -15.10 32.68
C THR A 638 7.08 -13.88 31.79
N VAL A 639 8.11 -13.65 30.96
CA VAL A 639 8.11 -12.60 29.93
C VAL A 639 8.07 -13.27 28.56
N THR A 640 7.21 -12.83 27.65
CA THR A 640 7.08 -13.38 26.29
C THR A 640 7.13 -12.28 25.24
N ASP A 641 7.62 -12.65 24.05
CA ASP A 641 7.73 -11.79 22.86
C ASP A 641 6.46 -11.81 21.98
N GLY A 642 5.73 -12.93 21.97
CA GLY A 642 4.62 -13.20 21.03
C GLY A 642 5.05 -13.89 19.72
N PHE A 643 6.34 -14.22 19.60
CA PHE A 643 6.99 -14.89 18.48
C PHE A 643 7.54 -16.28 18.87
N GLY A 644 7.40 -16.66 20.14
CA GLY A 644 7.59 -18.01 20.65
C GLY A 644 8.75 -18.16 21.63
N GLY A 645 9.52 -17.10 21.87
CA GLY A 645 10.49 -17.04 22.94
C GLY A 645 9.86 -16.64 24.27
N SER A 646 10.56 -16.96 25.35
CA SER A 646 10.17 -16.55 26.70
C SER A 646 11.35 -16.54 27.65
N ALA A 647 11.32 -15.61 28.60
CA ALA A 647 12.21 -15.57 29.75
C ALA A 647 11.44 -15.89 31.03
N ALA A 648 12.11 -16.55 31.98
CA ALA A 648 11.60 -16.77 33.33
C ALA A 648 12.46 -15.99 34.32
N VAL A 649 11.85 -15.09 35.09
CA VAL A 649 12.52 -14.28 36.10
C VAL A 649 12.03 -14.71 37.47
N ALA A 650 12.93 -15.27 38.29
CA ALA A 650 12.63 -15.57 39.68
C ALA A 650 12.66 -14.28 40.51
N VAL A 651 11.55 -13.98 41.18
CA VAL A 651 11.39 -12.83 42.07
C VAL A 651 11.24 -13.34 43.50
N ALA A 652 12.07 -12.84 44.41
CA ALA A 652 11.94 -13.06 45.84
C ALA A 652 11.47 -11.77 46.51
N VAL A 653 10.42 -11.86 47.33
CA VAL A 653 9.83 -10.71 48.03
C VAL A 653 9.89 -10.92 49.55
N PRO A 654 10.33 -9.92 50.34
CA PRO A 654 10.30 -9.99 51.79
C PRO A 654 8.86 -9.95 52.32
N VAL A 655 8.55 -10.77 53.33
CA VAL A 655 7.26 -10.78 54.01
C VAL A 655 7.46 -10.22 55.42
N ALA A 656 7.02 -8.99 55.67
CA ALA A 656 7.15 -8.38 57.00
C ALA A 656 6.13 -8.97 58.00
N PRO A 657 6.53 -9.21 59.27
CA PRO A 657 5.61 -9.62 60.32
C PRO A 657 4.43 -8.65 60.49
N LYS A 658 3.31 -9.16 61.03
CA LYS A 658 2.17 -8.32 61.40
C LYS A 658 2.53 -7.51 62.64
N GLN A 659 2.64 -6.18 62.49
CA GLN A 659 2.92 -5.27 63.60
C GLN A 659 1.73 -5.28 64.58
N VAL A 660 1.96 -5.80 65.79
CA VAL A 660 0.97 -5.77 66.87
C VAL A 660 1.16 -4.47 67.64
N VAL A 661 0.54 -3.40 67.12
CA VAL A 661 0.43 -2.12 67.85
C VAL A 661 -0.46 -2.33 69.07
N PRO A 662 0.01 -2.10 70.31
CA PRO A 662 -0.84 -2.19 71.49
C PRO A 662 -1.76 -0.98 71.55
N GLN A 663 -3.01 -1.13 71.10
CA GLN A 663 -4.06 -0.14 71.33
C GLN A 663 -4.35 -0.02 72.85
N ASN A 664 -5.01 1.08 73.23
CA ASN A 664 -5.40 1.41 74.62
C ASN A 664 -4.24 1.78 75.55
N LYS A 665 -3.29 2.61 75.08
CA LYS A 665 -2.32 3.31 75.93
C LYS A 665 -2.49 4.83 76.04
N LEU A 666 -3.10 5.49 75.05
CA LEU A 666 -3.53 6.88 75.17
C LEU A 666 -4.99 6.91 75.66
N THR A 667 -5.27 7.68 76.70
CA THR A 667 -6.62 7.92 77.24
C THR A 667 -6.84 9.40 77.54
N PHE A 668 -8.10 9.78 77.70
CA PHE A 668 -8.51 11.15 78.04
C PHE A 668 -9.33 11.15 79.33
N ASN A 669 -9.21 12.21 80.12
CA ASN A 669 -9.93 12.44 81.37
C ASN A 669 -10.52 13.85 81.38
N PHE A 670 -11.84 13.96 81.32
CA PHE A 670 -12.55 15.22 81.16
C PHE A 670 -13.07 15.75 82.50
N VAL A 671 -12.59 16.93 82.90
CA VAL A 671 -12.92 17.63 84.15
C VAL A 671 -13.93 18.73 83.84
N TYR A 672 -15.21 18.45 84.04
CA TYR A 672 -16.30 19.36 83.68
C TYR A 672 -16.45 20.50 84.71
N GLY A 673 -16.16 21.73 84.29
CA GLY A 673 -16.12 22.95 85.10
C GLY A 673 -17.37 23.83 84.93
N SER A 674 -17.18 25.05 84.41
CA SER A 674 -18.27 26.00 84.16
C SER A 674 -19.27 25.48 83.13
N GLY A 675 -20.57 25.56 83.44
CA GLY A 675 -21.63 25.08 82.56
C GLY A 675 -21.71 23.56 82.39
N ALA A 676 -21.17 22.79 83.35
CA ALA A 676 -21.24 21.33 83.39
C ALA A 676 -22.68 20.77 83.39
N GLU A 677 -23.69 21.60 83.66
CA GLU A 677 -25.12 21.31 83.51
C GLU A 677 -25.56 21.12 82.04
N ASN A 678 -24.91 21.81 81.08
CA ASN A 678 -25.17 21.62 79.65
C ASN A 678 -24.60 20.28 79.15
N TRP A 679 -23.51 19.82 79.79
CA TRP A 679 -22.87 18.54 79.54
C TRP A 679 -23.71 17.36 80.08
N THR A 680 -24.77 17.01 79.35
CA THR A 680 -25.62 15.83 79.64
C THR A 680 -24.81 14.52 79.60
N PRO A 681 -25.26 13.43 80.26
CA PRO A 681 -24.59 12.13 80.19
C PRO A 681 -24.39 11.59 78.76
N ALA A 682 -25.30 11.94 77.83
CA ALA A 682 -25.16 11.61 76.42
C ALA A 682 -24.03 12.40 75.74
N ALA A 683 -23.93 13.71 76.01
CA ALA A 683 -22.86 14.56 75.46
C ALA A 683 -21.48 14.16 75.99
N ARG A 684 -21.38 13.83 77.30
CA ARG A 684 -20.13 13.30 77.89
C ARG A 684 -19.72 11.97 77.26
N SER A 685 -20.68 11.04 77.09
CA SER A 685 -20.46 9.76 76.39
C SER A 685 -20.05 9.94 74.93
N ALA A 686 -20.59 10.95 74.23
CA ALA A 686 -20.21 11.28 72.85
C ALA A 686 -18.78 11.85 72.77
N LEU A 687 -18.40 12.75 73.70
CA LEU A 687 -17.02 13.25 73.80
C LEU A 687 -16.04 12.13 74.14
N GLU A 688 -16.38 11.25 75.09
CA GLU A 688 -15.58 10.07 75.42
C GLU A 688 -15.43 9.12 74.21
N ALA A 689 -16.49 8.92 73.42
CA ALA A 689 -16.43 8.10 72.20
C ALA A 689 -15.52 8.74 71.12
N ALA A 690 -15.67 10.04 70.87
CA ALA A 690 -14.83 10.81 69.95
C ALA A 690 -13.35 10.78 70.38
N ALA A 691 -13.08 11.00 71.67
CA ALA A 691 -11.76 10.95 72.27
C ALA A 691 -11.11 9.57 72.15
N ASN A 692 -11.85 8.48 72.38
CA ASN A 692 -11.34 7.12 72.17
C ASN A 692 -11.09 6.82 70.68
N GLN A 693 -11.92 7.32 69.77
CA GLN A 693 -11.71 7.20 68.33
C GLN A 693 -10.47 7.95 67.86
N LEU A 694 -10.21 9.15 68.38
CA LEU A 694 -8.98 9.92 68.15
C LEU A 694 -7.75 9.24 68.76
N ALA A 695 -7.83 8.78 70.02
CA ALA A 695 -6.75 8.07 70.72
C ALA A 695 -6.22 6.88 69.90
N ALA A 696 -7.13 6.15 69.25
CA ALA A 696 -6.82 4.93 68.53
C ALA A 696 -6.01 5.12 67.23
N TYR A 697 -5.79 6.37 66.77
CA TYR A 697 -4.82 6.69 65.71
C TYR A 697 -3.37 6.72 66.21
N PHE A 698 -3.13 7.06 67.48
CA PHE A 698 -1.79 7.35 68.01
C PHE A 698 -1.09 6.12 68.59
N VAL A 699 0.21 5.99 68.31
CA VAL A 699 1.09 4.99 68.91
C VAL A 699 2.01 5.69 69.93
N VAL A 700 1.81 5.37 71.22
CA VAL A 700 2.56 5.93 72.34
C VAL A 700 3.54 4.93 72.95
N SER A 701 4.70 5.42 73.40
CA SER A 701 5.76 4.61 74.03
C SER A 701 5.34 4.07 75.41
N ALA A 702 4.78 4.95 76.25
CA ALA A 702 4.23 4.66 77.57
C ALA A 702 2.69 4.87 77.58
N PRO A 703 1.97 4.35 78.60
CA PRO A 703 0.61 4.80 78.87
C PRO A 703 0.59 6.30 79.18
N VAL A 704 -0.34 7.04 78.59
CA VAL A 704 -0.53 8.49 78.76
C VAL A 704 -2.01 8.76 78.95
N THR A 705 -2.35 9.47 80.03
CA THR A 705 -3.67 10.07 80.21
C THR A 705 -3.53 11.56 80.01
N LEU A 706 -4.33 12.15 79.11
CA LEU A 706 -4.47 13.60 78.99
C LEU A 706 -5.67 14.06 79.83
N VAL A 707 -5.45 15.06 80.68
CA VAL A 707 -6.49 15.73 81.45
C VAL A 707 -6.96 16.96 80.67
N PHE A 708 -8.26 17.12 80.50
CA PHE A 708 -8.84 18.31 79.86
C PHE A 708 -9.83 18.98 80.79
N ASP A 709 -9.67 20.28 81.01
CA ASP A 709 -10.70 21.09 81.65
C ASP A 709 -11.77 21.42 80.59
N VAL A 710 -13.02 21.05 80.87
CA VAL A 710 -14.12 21.12 79.91
C VAL A 710 -15.21 22.07 80.43
N SER A 711 -15.51 23.10 79.65
CA SER A 711 -16.59 24.03 79.92
C SER A 711 -17.72 23.89 78.88
N GLY A 712 -18.92 24.34 79.24
CA GLY A 712 -20.07 24.37 78.33
C GLY A 712 -20.79 25.70 78.42
N GLU A 713 -21.24 26.23 77.29
CA GLU A 713 -22.11 27.40 77.22
C GLU A 713 -23.36 27.11 76.40
N ASN A 714 -24.27 28.08 76.33
CA ASN A 714 -25.47 28.01 75.50
C ASN A 714 -25.69 29.40 74.89
N SER A 715 -25.04 29.63 73.75
CA SER A 715 -24.97 30.90 73.04
C SER A 715 -25.45 30.71 71.60
N PRO A 716 -26.77 30.69 71.35
CA PRO A 716 -27.32 30.46 70.00
C PRO A 716 -27.09 31.63 69.02
N GLU A 717 -26.48 32.72 69.49
CA GLU A 717 -26.06 33.88 68.69
C GLU A 717 -24.54 33.88 68.40
N SER A 718 -23.81 32.82 68.80
CA SER A 718 -22.37 32.68 68.56
C SER A 718 -22.09 31.73 67.40
N ASP A 719 -21.30 32.20 66.43
CA ASP A 719 -20.82 31.39 65.29
C ASP A 719 -19.77 30.33 65.72
N THR A 720 -19.27 30.39 66.96
CA THR A 720 -18.34 29.39 67.52
C THR A 720 -19.11 28.21 68.10
N LEU A 721 -18.99 27.04 67.44
CA LEU A 721 -19.60 25.78 67.86
C LEU A 721 -18.88 25.15 69.06
N ALA A 722 -17.55 25.19 69.04
CA ALA A 722 -16.66 24.71 70.08
C ALA A 722 -15.28 25.39 69.93
N SER A 723 -14.39 25.17 70.90
CA SER A 723 -12.98 25.54 70.79
C SER A 723 -12.13 24.68 71.73
N SER A 724 -10.94 24.26 71.30
CA SER A 724 -10.04 23.42 72.07
C SER A 724 -8.56 23.79 71.85
N GLY A 725 -7.76 23.67 72.91
CA GLY A 725 -6.36 24.10 72.88
C GLY A 725 -5.51 23.52 74.00
N SER A 726 -4.22 23.78 73.95
CA SER A 726 -3.22 23.33 74.93
C SER A 726 -2.04 24.30 74.92
N ASP A 727 -1.60 24.74 76.09
CA ASP A 727 -0.49 25.70 76.25
C ASP A 727 0.81 25.18 75.63
N LEU A 728 1.69 26.08 75.19
CA LEU A 728 3.05 25.70 74.79
C LEU A 728 3.92 25.35 76.01
N ILE A 729 4.78 24.34 75.87
CA ILE A 729 5.75 23.94 76.91
C ILE A 729 6.83 24.99 77.24
N SER A 730 6.81 26.15 76.58
CA SER A 730 7.75 27.26 76.75
C SER A 730 7.17 28.55 76.17
N THR A 731 7.43 29.67 76.84
CA THR A 731 7.13 31.04 76.37
C THR A 731 8.36 31.77 75.82
N ALA A 732 9.53 31.12 75.77
CA ALA A 732 10.73 31.67 75.15
C ALA A 732 10.60 31.74 73.62
N ASN A 733 11.51 32.47 72.96
CA ASN A 733 11.55 32.54 71.50
C ASN A 733 11.90 31.17 70.89
N GLY A 734 11.08 30.68 69.96
CA GLY A 734 11.28 29.37 69.31
C GLY A 734 9.98 28.73 68.82
N PHE A 735 10.11 27.53 68.26
CA PHE A 735 8.98 26.66 67.90
C PHE A 735 8.82 25.57 68.97
N TYR A 736 7.65 25.50 69.62
CA TYR A 736 7.41 24.63 70.77
C TYR A 736 6.17 23.76 70.58
N ARG A 737 6.16 22.62 71.28
CA ARG A 737 5.02 21.71 71.35
C ARG A 737 3.97 22.26 72.31
N THR A 738 2.71 21.89 72.09
CA THR A 738 1.70 21.99 73.16
C THR A 738 2.05 21.01 74.30
N VAL A 739 1.52 21.24 75.50
CA VAL A 739 1.67 20.33 76.66
C VAL A 739 1.14 18.95 76.30
N ALA A 740 -0.08 18.86 75.75
CA ALA A 740 -0.69 17.60 75.33
C ALA A 740 0.14 16.89 74.25
N GLN A 741 0.65 17.63 73.25
CA GLN A 741 1.53 17.09 72.22
C GLN A 741 2.82 16.53 72.83
N ASN A 742 3.47 17.27 73.73
CA ASN A 742 4.72 16.81 74.34
C ASN A 742 4.50 15.58 75.24
N LYS A 743 3.39 15.53 75.98
CA LYS A 743 3.05 14.43 76.88
C LYS A 743 2.74 13.13 76.12
N ILE A 744 2.02 13.18 75.00
CA ILE A 744 1.85 12.01 74.10
C ILE A 744 3.20 11.54 73.55
N LEU A 745 4.04 12.47 73.06
CA LEU A 745 5.27 12.13 72.34
C LEU A 745 6.42 11.65 73.25
N SER A 746 6.46 12.09 74.50
CA SER A 746 7.55 11.79 75.45
C SER A 746 7.14 10.92 76.64
N GLY A 747 5.84 10.86 76.96
CA GLY A 747 5.33 10.33 78.23
C GLY A 747 5.58 11.25 79.44
N VAL A 748 6.14 12.45 79.23
CA VAL A 748 6.48 13.41 80.30
C VAL A 748 5.42 14.48 80.42
N ASP A 749 4.80 14.52 81.60
CA ASP A 749 3.94 15.63 82.02
C ASP A 749 4.75 16.93 82.12
N SER A 750 4.27 17.99 81.47
CA SER A 750 5.01 19.25 81.30
C SER A 750 4.44 20.42 82.11
N ASN A 751 3.24 20.28 82.70
CA ASN A 751 2.61 21.30 83.56
C ASN A 751 2.12 20.74 84.92
N GLY A 752 2.24 19.42 85.16
CA GLY A 752 2.26 18.79 86.47
C GLY A 752 0.89 18.33 86.97
N THR A 753 0.06 19.27 87.43
CA THR A 753 -1.32 18.97 87.90
C THR A 753 -2.36 19.94 87.34
N ALA A 754 -1.97 20.81 86.40
CA ALA A 754 -2.92 21.54 85.57
C ALA A 754 -3.47 20.61 84.47
N ALA A 755 -4.57 20.99 83.83
CA ALA A 755 -5.05 20.26 82.66
C ALA A 755 -4.04 20.36 81.50
N ASP A 756 -3.90 19.28 80.72
CA ASP A 756 -3.06 19.24 79.53
C ASP A 756 -3.63 20.08 78.38
N GLY A 757 -4.94 20.34 78.41
CA GLY A 757 -5.65 21.18 77.46
C GLY A 757 -7.01 21.61 77.98
N VAL A 758 -7.70 22.42 77.18
CA VAL A 758 -9.04 22.95 77.47
C VAL A 758 -10.00 22.64 76.33
N ILE A 759 -11.27 22.44 76.65
CA ILE A 759 -12.38 22.38 75.69
C ILE A 759 -13.48 23.34 76.16
N THR A 760 -13.98 24.18 75.26
CA THR A 760 -15.19 25.00 75.43
C THR A 760 -16.19 24.55 74.38
N TRP A 761 -17.46 24.37 74.75
CA TRP A 761 -18.48 23.82 73.85
C TRP A 761 -19.80 24.58 73.93
N ASN A 762 -20.33 25.00 72.78
CA ASN A 762 -21.56 25.75 72.67
C ASN A 762 -22.77 24.84 72.40
N PHE A 763 -23.64 24.69 73.39
CA PHE A 763 -24.90 23.94 73.30
C PHE A 763 -26.08 24.80 72.81
N GLY A 764 -25.82 25.98 72.24
CA GLY A 764 -26.81 26.81 71.54
C GLY A 764 -27.23 26.25 70.17
N SER A 765 -26.45 25.34 69.59
CA SER A 765 -26.73 24.66 68.31
C SER A 765 -27.38 23.29 68.53
N ASP A 766 -28.07 22.77 67.52
CA ASP A 766 -28.63 21.40 67.53
C ASP A 766 -27.53 20.36 67.22
N TRP A 767 -27.37 19.38 68.10
CA TRP A 767 -26.22 18.46 68.13
C TRP A 767 -26.65 16.99 68.02
N ALA A 768 -26.13 16.30 67.00
CA ALA A 768 -26.29 14.86 66.85
C ALA A 768 -25.21 14.08 67.63
N LEU A 769 -25.58 13.57 68.80
CA LEU A 769 -24.69 12.88 69.76
C LEU A 769 -24.42 11.40 69.42
N GLY A 770 -24.69 10.93 68.20
CA GLY A 770 -24.66 9.49 67.85
C GLY A 770 -24.19 9.21 66.42
N ASP A 771 -24.32 7.95 65.97
CA ASP A 771 -23.97 7.54 64.58
C ASP A 771 -25.03 7.93 63.52
N THR A 772 -26.17 8.47 63.93
CA THR A 772 -27.17 9.07 63.04
C THR A 772 -27.18 10.58 63.26
N VAL A 773 -26.95 11.34 62.18
CA VAL A 773 -26.96 12.81 62.16
C VAL A 773 -28.01 13.25 61.15
N GLY A 774 -28.92 14.14 61.55
CA GLY A 774 -29.91 14.74 60.65
C GLY A 774 -29.33 15.94 59.89
N ASP A 775 -29.85 16.21 58.69
CA ASP A 775 -29.34 17.24 57.76
C ASP A 775 -29.26 18.67 58.35
N THR A 776 -29.97 18.94 59.44
CA THR A 776 -30.01 20.25 60.14
C THR A 776 -29.32 20.23 61.52
N GLN A 777 -28.60 19.16 61.87
CA GLN A 777 -27.86 19.03 63.14
C GLN A 777 -26.36 19.01 62.86
N TYR A 778 -25.56 19.55 63.77
CA TYR A 778 -24.11 19.40 63.69
C TYR A 778 -23.67 18.02 64.21
N ASP A 779 -22.66 17.44 63.55
CA ASP A 779 -22.05 16.19 63.97
C ASP A 779 -21.11 16.43 65.16
N PHE A 780 -21.57 16.05 66.35
CA PHE A 780 -20.82 16.19 67.60
C PHE A 780 -19.50 15.42 67.56
N THR A 781 -19.49 14.21 67.00
CA THR A 781 -18.29 13.36 66.92
C THR A 781 -17.28 13.90 65.92
N SER A 782 -17.73 14.45 64.79
CA SER A 782 -16.87 15.15 63.82
C SER A 782 -16.16 16.32 64.51
N THR A 783 -16.95 17.24 65.07
CA THR A 783 -16.44 18.47 65.71
C THR A 783 -15.52 18.15 66.89
N ALA A 784 -15.87 17.16 67.73
CA ALA A 784 -15.04 16.79 68.88
C ALA A 784 -13.66 16.24 68.46
N ILE A 785 -13.54 15.52 67.35
CA ILE A 785 -12.24 15.03 66.86
C ILE A 785 -11.44 16.20 66.24
N HIS A 786 -12.09 17.10 65.51
CA HIS A 786 -11.47 18.33 64.97
C HIS A 786 -10.87 19.18 66.10
N GLU A 787 -11.70 19.56 67.07
CA GLU A 787 -11.31 20.41 68.20
C GLU A 787 -10.15 19.80 69.00
N MET A 788 -10.24 18.51 69.32
CA MET A 788 -9.18 17.86 70.08
C MET A 788 -7.84 17.84 69.33
N LEU A 789 -7.81 17.86 67.99
CA LEU A 789 -6.57 17.93 67.21
C LEU A 789 -5.82 19.26 67.38
N HIS A 790 -6.52 20.37 67.62
CA HIS A 790 -5.89 21.65 67.97
C HIS A 790 -5.07 21.55 69.25
N ALA A 791 -5.64 20.98 70.32
CA ALA A 791 -4.90 20.71 71.55
C ALA A 791 -3.72 19.74 71.32
N LEU A 792 -3.84 18.80 70.38
CA LEU A 792 -2.75 17.90 69.94
C LEU A 792 -1.76 18.56 68.95
N GLY A 793 -1.70 19.88 68.87
CA GLY A 793 -0.67 20.62 68.13
C GLY A 793 -0.90 20.71 66.62
N PHE A 794 -2.08 20.31 66.12
CA PHE A 794 -2.61 20.75 64.82
C PHE A 794 -3.17 22.17 65.01
N LEU A 795 -2.27 23.11 65.33
CA LEU A 795 -2.58 24.43 65.88
C LEU A 795 -1.50 25.44 65.47
N SER A 796 -1.89 26.58 64.94
CA SER A 796 -1.03 27.70 64.55
C SER A 796 -1.23 28.89 65.48
N TYR A 797 -0.15 29.61 65.80
CA TYR A 797 -0.21 30.93 66.47
C TYR A 797 -0.08 32.09 65.47
N VAL A 798 -0.20 31.83 64.16
CA VAL A 798 -0.24 32.86 63.12
C VAL A 798 -1.65 33.42 63.00
N ASP A 799 -1.77 34.70 63.37
CA ASP A 799 -3.03 35.45 63.50
C ASP A 799 -3.22 36.41 62.30
N GLU A 800 -4.07 37.44 62.44
CA GLU A 800 -4.35 38.44 61.42
C GLU A 800 -3.09 39.18 60.92
N PRO A 801 -3.10 39.75 59.70
CA PRO A 801 -1.96 40.48 59.13
C PRO A 801 -1.31 41.53 60.04
N THR A 802 -2.07 42.10 60.98
CA THR A 802 -1.63 43.14 61.91
C THR A 802 -1.05 42.61 63.23
N TRP A 803 -1.30 41.36 63.63
CA TRP A 803 -1.05 40.89 65.01
C TRP A 803 0.12 39.89 65.17
N ASN A 804 0.78 39.50 64.07
CA ASN A 804 1.91 38.55 64.04
C ASN A 804 3.25 39.09 64.63
N GLY A 805 3.21 39.73 65.81
CA GLY A 805 4.38 40.30 66.49
C GLY A 805 5.16 39.34 67.40
N GLY A 806 4.65 38.11 67.60
CA GLY A 806 5.22 37.10 68.48
C GLY A 806 6.59 36.56 68.03
N GLN A 807 7.24 35.83 68.94
CA GLN A 807 8.46 35.06 68.68
C GLN A 807 8.44 33.63 69.26
N ASN A 808 7.36 33.28 69.98
CA ASN A 808 7.05 31.95 70.48
C ASN A 808 5.91 31.36 69.63
N TRP A 809 6.20 30.28 68.92
CA TRP A 809 5.33 29.68 67.90
C TRP A 809 5.14 28.19 68.16
N THR A 810 4.17 27.57 67.50
CA THR A 810 3.93 26.12 67.61
C THR A 810 4.90 25.30 66.73
N VAL A 811 4.96 23.98 66.90
CA VAL A 811 5.68 23.11 65.94
C VAL A 811 5.02 23.15 64.55
N PHE A 812 3.70 23.33 64.45
CA PHE A 812 2.99 23.46 63.17
C PHE A 812 3.46 24.70 62.40
N ASP A 813 3.60 25.84 63.09
CA ASP A 813 4.09 27.11 62.51
C ASP A 813 5.46 26.95 61.83
N SER A 814 6.32 26.09 62.39
CA SER A 814 7.64 25.80 61.81
C SER A 814 7.58 25.19 60.41
N PHE A 815 6.45 24.60 60.01
CA PHE A 815 6.23 24.02 58.69
C PHE A 815 5.52 24.95 57.69
N ILE A 816 5.03 26.12 58.11
CA ILE A 816 4.28 27.01 57.22
C ILE A 816 5.23 27.66 56.19
N VAL A 817 4.83 27.56 54.92
CA VAL A 817 5.58 28.06 53.76
C VAL A 817 4.66 28.79 52.77
N THR A 818 5.29 29.61 51.93
CA THR A 818 4.70 30.14 50.70
C THR A 818 4.56 29.05 49.63
N SER A 819 3.82 29.31 48.55
CA SER A 819 3.71 28.40 47.38
C SER A 819 5.05 28.07 46.71
N GLY A 820 6.12 28.84 46.98
CA GLY A 820 7.48 28.54 46.54
C GLY A 820 8.30 27.70 47.54
N GLY A 821 7.70 27.19 48.62
CA GLY A 821 8.38 26.44 49.67
C GLY A 821 9.23 27.28 50.63
N THR A 822 9.23 28.62 50.51
CA THR A 822 9.96 29.51 51.41
C THR A 822 9.22 29.66 52.74
N LYS A 823 9.91 29.47 53.88
CA LYS A 823 9.41 29.69 55.24
C LYS A 823 8.87 31.11 55.44
N VAL A 824 7.83 31.25 56.27
CA VAL A 824 7.22 32.57 56.58
C VAL A 824 7.65 33.15 57.93
N ILE A 825 8.16 32.31 58.83
CA ILE A 825 8.80 32.71 60.10
C ILE A 825 10.30 32.41 60.00
N GLY A 826 11.16 33.31 60.47
CA GLY A 826 12.61 33.16 60.44
C GLY A 826 13.13 32.09 61.40
N GLU A 827 13.84 31.08 60.92
CA GLU A 827 14.37 29.98 61.76
C GLU A 827 15.45 30.41 62.76
N ALA A 828 16.04 31.60 62.59
CA ALA A 828 17.16 32.11 63.40
C ALA A 828 16.79 33.24 64.37
N ASP A 829 15.72 34.00 64.11
CA ASP A 829 15.24 35.08 64.98
C ASP A 829 13.76 34.94 65.40
N TYR A 830 13.08 33.90 64.91
CA TYR A 830 11.69 33.55 65.17
C TYR A 830 10.70 34.67 64.87
N ARG A 831 10.99 35.56 63.90
CA ARG A 831 10.05 36.62 63.51
C ARG A 831 9.22 36.24 62.30
N TRP A 832 7.94 36.60 62.35
CA TRP A 832 7.08 36.62 61.17
C TRP A 832 7.60 37.60 60.13
N ASN A 833 7.74 37.14 58.89
CA ASN A 833 8.08 38.01 57.77
C ASN A 833 6.82 38.70 57.23
N SER A 834 6.65 39.98 57.56
CA SER A 834 5.49 40.80 57.19
C SER A 834 5.26 40.96 55.69
N ALA A 835 6.23 40.60 54.83
CA ALA A 835 6.00 40.48 53.38
C ALA A 835 4.96 39.39 53.02
N ASN A 836 4.64 38.49 53.95
CA ASN A 836 3.61 37.46 53.80
C ASN A 836 2.22 37.91 54.28
N ASN A 837 2.05 39.14 54.79
CA ASN A 837 0.77 39.63 55.30
C ASN A 837 -0.40 39.51 54.30
N SER A 838 -0.16 39.74 53.01
CA SER A 838 -1.17 39.58 51.95
C SER A 838 -1.53 38.12 51.62
N ARG A 839 -0.74 37.16 52.12
CA ARG A 839 -0.99 35.72 51.92
C ARG A 839 -2.03 35.17 52.87
N LEU A 840 -2.08 35.69 54.11
CA LEU A 840 -3.11 35.36 55.11
C LEU A 840 -4.52 35.61 54.56
N THR A 841 -4.66 36.65 53.73
CA THR A 841 -5.92 37.01 53.06
C THR A 841 -6.08 36.39 51.65
N GLY A 842 -5.33 35.33 51.30
CA GLY A 842 -5.36 34.66 49.99
C GLY A 842 -4.74 35.44 48.81
N ARG A 843 -4.80 36.79 48.83
CA ARG A 843 -4.43 37.80 47.80
C ARG A 843 -3.00 37.72 47.23
N SER A 844 -2.17 36.77 47.63
CA SER A 844 -0.84 36.52 47.06
C SER A 844 -0.55 35.03 46.82
N GLY A 845 -1.61 34.22 46.65
CA GLY A 845 -1.53 32.78 46.44
C GLY A 845 -1.30 32.00 47.72
N GLY A 846 -1.99 32.39 48.80
CA GLY A 846 -2.11 31.65 50.06
C GLY A 846 -0.82 31.29 50.81
N LEU A 847 -1.02 30.39 51.78
CA LEU A 847 -0.01 29.73 52.61
C LEU A 847 -0.24 28.21 52.59
N PHE A 848 0.81 27.45 52.90
CA PHE A 848 0.82 25.99 52.78
C PHE A 848 1.58 25.34 53.92
N PHE A 849 1.21 24.13 54.29
CA PHE A 849 1.98 23.27 55.17
C PHE A 849 3.05 22.51 54.36
N GLY A 850 4.32 22.77 54.67
CA GLY A 850 5.49 22.22 53.98
C GLY A 850 6.14 21.03 54.67
N GLY A 851 5.45 20.36 55.59
CA GLY A 851 5.94 19.13 56.22
C GLY A 851 6.07 17.98 55.23
N LYS A 852 7.12 17.17 55.35
CA LYS A 852 7.47 16.16 54.34
C LYS A 852 6.40 15.07 54.21
N ASN A 853 5.88 14.57 55.31
CA ASN A 853 4.93 13.46 55.30
C ASN A 853 3.56 13.91 54.75
N ALA A 854 3.14 15.14 55.06
CA ALA A 854 1.97 15.78 54.47
C ALA A 854 2.14 16.01 52.95
N VAL A 855 3.31 16.52 52.54
CA VAL A 855 3.65 16.76 51.13
C VAL A 855 3.72 15.47 50.32
N ASP A 856 4.36 14.43 50.85
CA ASP A 856 4.41 13.10 50.23
C ASP A 856 3.00 12.47 50.09
N ALA A 857 2.08 12.76 51.03
CA ALA A 857 0.72 12.22 51.04
C ALA A 857 -0.26 12.97 50.10
N TYR A 858 -0.09 14.29 49.93
CA TYR A 858 -0.90 15.12 49.02
C TYR A 858 -0.33 15.15 47.59
N GLY A 859 0.99 14.96 47.43
CA GLY A 859 1.68 15.08 46.14
C GLY A 859 2.18 16.49 45.82
N GLY A 860 2.18 17.40 46.80
CA GLY A 860 2.57 18.80 46.67
C GLY A 860 2.52 19.54 48.02
N LEU A 861 2.76 20.84 48.03
CA LEU A 861 2.52 21.67 49.23
C LEU A 861 1.03 21.67 49.58
N VAL A 862 0.69 21.41 50.85
CA VAL A 862 -0.70 21.26 51.31
C VAL A 862 -1.31 22.64 51.57
N PRO A 863 -2.38 23.08 50.87
CA PRO A 863 -2.95 24.41 51.06
C PRO A 863 -3.57 24.59 52.45
N LEU A 864 -3.32 25.75 53.06
CA LEU A 864 -3.89 26.17 54.35
C LEU A 864 -4.93 27.28 54.13
N TYR A 865 -5.95 27.28 54.99
CA TYR A 865 -7.05 28.24 54.94
C TYR A 865 -6.54 29.68 55.03
N THR A 866 -6.76 30.45 53.97
CA THR A 866 -6.31 31.84 53.84
C THR A 866 -7.39 32.69 53.15
N PRO A 867 -8.48 33.02 53.85
CA PRO A 867 -9.72 33.55 53.26
C PRO A 867 -9.54 34.93 52.63
N SER A 868 -10.35 35.27 51.62
CA SER A 868 -10.18 36.51 50.83
C SER A 868 -10.19 37.82 51.64
N GLU A 869 -10.82 37.80 52.81
CA GLU A 869 -10.75 38.78 53.89
C GLU A 869 -10.63 38.01 55.22
N TRP A 870 -9.84 38.51 56.17
CA TRP A 870 -9.70 37.88 57.49
C TRP A 870 -10.92 38.18 58.35
N GLN A 871 -11.45 37.15 59.04
CA GLN A 871 -12.67 37.22 59.86
C GLN A 871 -12.41 36.57 61.22
N PRO A 872 -13.19 36.87 62.28
CA PRO A 872 -13.14 36.12 63.53
C PRO A 872 -13.25 34.60 63.28
N GLY A 873 -12.39 33.81 63.93
CA GLY A 873 -12.29 32.36 63.67
C GLY A 873 -11.40 31.96 62.49
N SER A 874 -10.94 32.90 61.66
CA SER A 874 -9.92 32.60 60.63
C SER A 874 -8.62 32.13 61.29
N SER A 875 -8.08 31.00 60.87
CA SER A 875 -6.76 30.53 61.28
C SER A 875 -6.10 29.70 60.18
N VAL A 876 -4.80 29.91 59.98
CA VAL A 876 -3.99 29.07 59.07
C VAL A 876 -3.69 27.68 59.66
N THR A 877 -4.26 27.39 60.84
CA THR A 877 -4.36 26.04 61.41
C THR A 877 -5.15 25.10 60.51
N HIS A 878 -6.19 25.63 59.84
CA HIS A 878 -7.12 24.83 59.04
C HIS A 878 -6.61 24.55 57.63
N LEU A 879 -7.11 23.47 57.05
CA LEU A 879 -6.92 23.13 55.65
C LEU A 879 -7.85 23.97 54.76
N ASP A 880 -7.38 24.27 53.55
CA ASP A 880 -8.06 25.19 52.63
C ASP A 880 -9.42 24.68 52.12
N ASP A 881 -10.49 25.38 52.47
CA ASP A 881 -11.87 25.01 52.13
C ASP A 881 -12.16 24.96 50.62
N ASP A 882 -11.52 25.80 49.79
CA ASP A 882 -11.69 25.76 48.34
C ASP A 882 -11.03 24.52 47.71
N THR A 883 -9.87 24.09 48.24
CA THR A 883 -9.15 22.89 47.80
C THR A 883 -9.82 21.59 48.28
N PHE A 884 -10.27 21.57 49.52
CA PHE A 884 -10.75 20.38 50.21
C PHE A 884 -12.28 20.40 50.30
N THR A 885 -12.95 20.17 49.17
CA THR A 885 -14.41 20.20 49.03
C THR A 885 -15.05 18.83 48.79
N GLY A 886 -16.30 18.66 49.24
CA GLY A 886 -17.15 17.51 48.92
C GLY A 886 -16.53 16.16 49.31
N SER A 887 -16.37 15.25 48.35
CA SER A 887 -15.72 13.95 48.61
C SER A 887 -14.20 14.02 48.85
N ASN A 888 -13.61 15.22 48.79
CA ASN A 888 -12.22 15.52 49.13
C ASN A 888 -12.13 16.52 50.30
N ALA A 889 -13.23 16.79 51.00
CA ALA A 889 -13.18 17.49 52.28
C ALA A 889 -12.44 16.65 53.32
N MET A 890 -11.80 17.34 54.26
CA MET A 890 -10.96 16.80 55.32
C MET A 890 -11.62 17.11 56.68
N LEU A 891 -11.16 16.49 57.76
CA LEU A 891 -11.68 16.80 59.09
C LEU A 891 -11.29 18.22 59.52
N MET A 892 -10.06 18.64 59.20
CA MET A 892 -9.46 19.93 59.60
C MET A 892 -9.73 21.07 58.61
N ASN A 893 -10.77 20.98 57.78
CA ASN A 893 -11.35 22.12 57.05
C ASN A 893 -11.84 23.22 58.02
N ALA A 894 -11.85 24.49 57.61
CA ALA A 894 -12.28 25.58 58.50
C ALA A 894 -13.82 25.64 58.62
N ALA A 895 -14.54 25.45 57.51
CA ALA A 895 -15.99 25.36 57.50
C ALA A 895 -16.51 23.96 57.88
N THR A 896 -17.58 23.91 58.67
CA THR A 896 -18.37 22.69 58.95
C THR A 896 -19.86 22.98 58.77
N ASP A 897 -20.49 22.27 57.83
CA ASP A 897 -21.93 22.29 57.58
C ASP A 897 -22.71 21.39 58.56
N THR A 898 -24.03 21.55 58.62
CA THR A 898 -24.93 20.57 59.28
C THR A 898 -25.10 19.30 58.44
N GLY A 899 -25.39 18.18 59.10
CA GLY A 899 -25.46 16.85 58.50
C GLY A 899 -24.27 15.96 58.88
N PRO A 900 -24.16 14.75 58.29
CA PRO A 900 -23.13 13.77 58.65
C PRO A 900 -21.71 14.28 58.37
N GLY A 901 -20.94 14.53 59.43
CA GLY A 901 -19.58 15.07 59.35
C GLY A 901 -18.53 14.00 59.05
N ILE A 902 -17.31 14.47 58.74
CA ILE A 902 -16.16 13.60 58.58
C ILE A 902 -15.73 13.10 59.97
N ARG A 903 -15.48 11.80 60.10
CA ARG A 903 -15.04 11.19 61.39
C ARG A 903 -13.71 10.42 61.26
N VAL A 904 -13.04 10.53 60.12
CA VAL A 904 -11.85 9.74 59.77
C VAL A 904 -10.76 10.66 59.23
N LEU A 905 -9.55 10.52 59.76
CA LEU A 905 -8.40 11.32 59.31
C LEU A 905 -7.93 10.86 57.94
N SER A 906 -7.73 11.81 57.03
CA SER A 906 -7.16 11.59 55.71
C SER A 906 -5.67 11.25 55.77
N ASN A 907 -5.13 10.77 54.65
CA ASN A 907 -3.68 10.60 54.50
C ASN A 907 -2.91 11.92 54.65
N VAL A 908 -3.52 13.07 54.34
CA VAL A 908 -2.90 14.39 54.45
C VAL A 908 -2.76 14.78 55.92
N GLU A 909 -3.82 14.67 56.71
CA GLU A 909 -3.82 14.99 58.15
C GLU A 909 -2.95 14.00 58.94
N LEU A 910 -2.97 12.71 58.58
CA LEU A 910 -2.04 11.72 59.10
C LEU A 910 -0.59 12.00 58.66
N GLY A 911 -0.38 12.70 57.55
CA GLY A 911 0.92 13.23 57.15
C GLY A 911 1.37 14.37 58.06
N ILE A 912 0.49 15.36 58.27
CA ILE A 912 0.73 16.50 59.18
C ILE A 912 1.05 16.01 60.60
N LEU A 913 0.30 15.04 61.14
CA LEU A 913 0.59 14.44 62.44
C LEU A 913 1.98 13.77 62.49
N ARG A 914 2.46 13.15 61.40
CA ARG A 914 3.83 12.59 61.34
C ARG A 914 4.90 13.68 61.29
N ASP A 915 4.65 14.79 60.62
CA ASP A 915 5.56 15.95 60.61
C ASP A 915 5.60 16.66 61.97
N LEU A 916 4.48 16.71 62.70
CA LEU A 916 4.39 17.10 64.12
C LEU A 916 5.07 16.09 65.07
N GLY A 917 5.60 14.99 64.54
CA GLY A 917 6.42 13.99 65.25
C GLY A 917 5.67 12.75 65.74
N TYR A 918 4.38 12.61 65.47
CA TYR A 918 3.59 11.47 65.93
C TYR A 918 3.79 10.21 65.08
N THR A 919 3.76 9.05 65.74
CA THR A 919 3.58 7.76 65.06
C THR A 919 2.07 7.47 64.99
N VAL A 920 1.49 7.54 63.79
CA VAL A 920 0.03 7.35 63.58
C VAL A 920 -0.32 6.27 62.55
N ILE A 921 -1.34 5.47 62.86
CA ILE A 921 -1.85 4.39 62.00
C ILE A 921 -3.01 4.88 61.12
N ALA A 922 -3.12 4.36 59.90
CA ALA A 922 -4.04 4.91 58.88
C ALA A 922 -5.50 4.43 58.99
N THR A 923 -5.82 3.55 59.94
CA THR A 923 -7.21 3.11 60.20
C THR A 923 -7.26 2.42 61.56
N PRO A 924 -7.85 3.06 62.59
CA PRO A 924 -8.18 2.37 63.82
C PRO A 924 -9.30 1.36 63.56
N VAL A 925 -9.19 0.16 64.13
CA VAL A 925 -10.31 -0.79 64.14
C VAL A 925 -11.43 -0.16 64.97
N ARG A 926 -12.62 0.05 64.37
CA ARG A 926 -13.83 0.36 65.14
C ARG A 926 -14.12 -0.82 66.08
N THR A 927 -13.76 -0.71 67.35
CA THR A 927 -14.26 -1.59 68.40
C THR A 927 -15.75 -1.30 68.58
N PRO A 928 -16.68 -2.24 68.34
CA PRO A 928 -18.10 -1.96 68.45
C PRO A 928 -18.49 -1.61 69.89
N GLY A 929 -19.24 -0.53 70.08
CA GLY A 929 -19.82 -0.15 71.37
C GLY A 929 -20.60 -1.31 71.99
N GLY A 930 -20.39 -1.54 73.29
CA GLY A 930 -20.68 -2.83 73.91
C GLY A 930 -22.16 -3.18 74.06
N SER A 931 -22.59 -4.30 73.47
CA SER A 931 -23.77 -5.10 73.89
C SER A 931 -23.70 -6.55 73.39
N ALA A 932 -22.54 -7.21 73.54
CA ALA A 932 -22.37 -8.63 73.19
C ALA A 932 -22.95 -9.55 74.28
N LEU A 933 -24.26 -9.83 74.20
CA LEU A 933 -24.94 -10.80 75.06
C LEU A 933 -24.33 -12.21 74.90
N LEU A 934 -23.76 -12.73 76.00
CA LEU A 934 -22.98 -13.97 76.01
C LEU A 934 -23.87 -15.23 75.95
N PHE A 935 -24.36 -15.58 74.76
CA PHE A 935 -25.11 -16.83 74.56
C PHE A 935 -24.21 -18.07 74.50
N ILE A 936 -24.07 -18.75 75.63
CA ILE A 936 -23.44 -20.08 75.71
C ILE A 936 -24.45 -21.13 75.20
N GLY A 937 -24.30 -21.57 73.94
CA GLY A 937 -25.11 -22.62 73.31
C GLY A 937 -24.37 -23.95 73.20
N LEU A 938 -24.96 -25.04 73.68
CA LEU A 938 -24.27 -26.34 73.80
C LEU A 938 -23.91 -27.00 72.45
N ILE A 939 -22.74 -27.64 72.43
CA ILE A 939 -22.31 -28.57 71.37
C ILE A 939 -23.24 -29.80 71.37
N PHE A 940 -23.90 -30.08 70.24
CA PHE A 940 -24.56 -31.36 70.02
C PHE A 940 -23.75 -32.28 69.11
N LEU A 941 -23.23 -33.35 69.70
CA LEU A 941 -22.46 -34.39 69.02
C LEU A 941 -23.38 -35.25 68.14
N ARG A 942 -23.13 -35.34 66.82
CA ARG A 942 -23.81 -36.34 65.96
C ARG A 942 -22.81 -37.24 65.24
N ARG A 943 -22.88 -38.54 65.57
CA ARG A 943 -21.95 -39.59 65.09
C ARG A 943 -22.05 -39.79 63.57
N ARG A 944 -20.89 -40.05 62.93
CA ARG A 944 -20.81 -40.77 61.65
C ARG A 944 -21.50 -42.14 61.75
N ARG A 945 -22.14 -42.55 60.66
CA ARG A 945 -22.19 -43.97 60.23
C ARG A 945 -21.71 -44.05 58.77
N LYS A 946 -21.32 -45.27 58.39
CA LYS A 946 -20.71 -45.65 57.11
C LYS A 946 -21.70 -45.46 55.94
N SER A 947 -21.26 -45.36 54.69
CA SER A 947 -19.94 -45.74 54.14
C SER A 947 -19.27 -44.63 53.34
#